data_AF-A0A0N1CT11-F1
#
_entry.id   AF-A0A0N1CT11-F1
#
_cell.length_a   1.000
_cell.length_b   1.000
_cell.length_c   1.000
_cell.angle_alpha   90.00
_cell.angle_beta   90.00
_cell.angle_gamma   90.00
#
_symmetry.space_group_name_H-M   'P 1'
#
loop_
_entity.id
_entity.type
_entity.pdbx_description
1 polymer ?
#
loop_
_entity_poly.entity_id
_entity_poly.type
_entity_poly.pdbx_seq_one_letter_code
_entity_poly.pdbx_strand_id
1 'polypeptide(L)'
;MWRADRQHDNDDDENDSVAVPTGAPTGVITPHAVSLGHPGQSLGNVAEPVWNTWRESLRRVGGPSALLHFGDSQRSRIELSTTHPGGLAQFITGKTTLLSSLIRDDLALRTARAAAGEIAAKGLELSTVRGIDAVHLAIGVAAWSFAGEDFRAPVLLRPLAIRRHGRDFEVKLLGEPFLNPALVDALHDQFGITLDAESFVSLASREGSFTPNPVIDRLRGLTAHLEWFTVQPRLVVSTFAEVSTEMALDARELGHPVLDALAGNPMAIRQVEEAYRPTTATPQDERSPETDTLLLDADPEQENVVAQIAAGNSVVVKTLPGTGGTQTIVNAVGRLVSQNKRVLVVSARRATLRGITSRLADVGLPGVAVSPTTLRRDVIRSISRNEKATHPHMGEVDDALVRLRKVLVDYRGALSRRDPELGVSVLDCLTELSRLALLPAAPATTARLSRRSIAAMVDGRGRVAETMVGAANLGEFKYGPGDSPWYGARFTESVGAGDAHQLAKNLHHRDLPRLLERAEEVIGSTRMRPFESVSELGVYLRLLTEIRDTLDKFMPVVFDRSVAELVAATAPKREAPDMSSANRRRLKKLAREYVRPGVHIADLHGALQRIQQQRVVWQRYVSAGTPPEVPTGIADTHVLHQQVSQDLERLDGPLGLTGDDGLTEIGIVELQQRLEALAAESDVLQNLQERTELMTTLRDLELTPLITDLANRHVPEHQVAAELELAWWRSALESLLEADRALLGANTAMLDRLEADFRLVDEAHAAGSAQLLAWLLAENWKIGLVDWPDEASALKGLLRQGHLTARLLHDAAPHLSRAIAPVWVASPYEVHTIADTVPFDTVVLVDAGATTLAENVGAIRRGKQTVAFGDPVTQTPSEFDIGVVPGKPPVDADEEALAASHSESALARLATLLPTLSLTRSYRAGGEDLAELVNRRFYGGRIESLPWAGSFLGHGSIALDYVSGGTAVPDPESGAVESVDAEVDRVVSLVLEHARTRPSESLMVLTASAKHAIRVQQAVLTAVSGHKDLTEFVVGDRSEPFMIATLEQSVAQSRDHVVFSIGYGRTPHGRVLSDFGPLGQPGGERLLAVAMTRARRSMVIVTCFQPGDIDSSRMGHGTVALSEILTEVQARTSAEHVPDDSEPMLVDLARRLEVKGIPVALGHRGKLGLVAAHDGVCVTIETDTTLSRTSLRESLRSRPEVLRRLGWHYIRVHAFQLFTDPDAVAERVAEVLGIGDSHTHEVPALSASQHVNRR
;
A
#
# COMPACT_ATOMS: atom_id res chain seq x y z
N MET A 1 13.32 -47.58 2.26
CA MET A 1 13.00 -48.64 1.28
C MET A 1 14.05 -48.57 0.20
N TRP A 2 14.72 -49.69 -0.08
CA TRP A 2 15.84 -49.83 -1.02
C TRP A 2 15.56 -49.28 -2.43
N ARG A 3 16.56 -48.67 -3.08
CA ARG A 3 17.32 -49.34 -4.17
C ARG A 3 18.49 -48.49 -4.69
N ALA A 4 19.59 -49.19 -4.89
CA ALA A 4 20.78 -48.80 -5.63
C ALA A 4 20.70 -49.31 -7.09
N ASP A 5 21.72 -48.93 -7.85
CA ASP A 5 22.24 -49.44 -9.13
C ASP A 5 21.71 -48.88 -10.46
N ARG A 6 22.60 -48.15 -11.16
CA ARG A 6 23.25 -48.56 -12.44
C ARG A 6 24.32 -47.53 -12.84
N GLN A 7 25.61 -47.88 -12.77
CA GLN A 7 26.46 -48.37 -13.87
C GLN A 7 26.59 -47.41 -15.06
N HIS A 8 27.76 -46.77 -15.18
CA HIS A 8 28.30 -46.16 -16.40
C HIS A 8 29.43 -47.05 -16.91
N ASP A 9 29.36 -47.42 -18.19
CA ASP A 9 30.48 -47.97 -18.96
C ASP A 9 31.26 -46.81 -19.60
N ASN A 10 32.58 -47.01 -19.65
CA ASN A 10 33.58 -46.16 -20.31
C ASN A 10 33.57 -46.33 -21.85
N ASP A 11 34.11 -45.32 -22.53
CA ASP A 11 35.22 -45.37 -23.51
C ASP A 11 35.08 -44.14 -24.45
N ASP A 12 35.98 -43.16 -24.33
CA ASP A 12 37.11 -42.87 -25.26
C ASP A 12 36.70 -41.76 -26.26
N ASP A 13 37.48 -40.72 -26.62
CA ASP A 13 38.82 -40.25 -26.28
C ASP A 13 38.97 -38.82 -26.90
N GLU A 14 40.10 -38.16 -26.65
CA GLU A 14 40.70 -37.02 -27.38
C GLU A 14 40.43 -35.55 -26.95
N ASN A 15 41.35 -35.09 -26.09
CA ASN A 15 42.16 -33.85 -26.16
C ASN A 15 41.57 -32.58 -26.81
N ASP A 16 41.43 -31.52 -26.00
CA ASP A 16 42.06 -30.24 -26.35
C ASP A 16 42.56 -29.49 -25.11
N SER A 17 43.76 -28.94 -25.24
CA SER A 17 44.65 -28.51 -24.18
C SER A 17 44.24 -27.18 -23.51
N VAL A 18 44.01 -27.19 -22.19
CA VAL A 18 44.03 -25.97 -21.37
C VAL A 18 45.42 -25.81 -20.77
N ALA A 19 46.10 -24.73 -21.15
CA ALA A 19 47.36 -24.31 -20.58
C ALA A 19 47.23 -24.03 -19.09
N VAL A 20 47.89 -24.86 -18.28
CA VAL A 20 48.09 -24.64 -16.84
C VAL A 20 49.18 -23.58 -16.67
N PRO A 21 48.97 -22.47 -15.92
CA PRO A 21 50.06 -21.59 -15.53
C PRO A 21 50.94 -22.34 -14.53
N THR A 22 52.24 -22.40 -14.83
CA THR A 22 53.26 -23.02 -14.01
C THR A 22 53.64 -22.10 -12.83
N GLY A 23 53.47 -22.58 -11.60
CA GLY A 23 53.90 -21.86 -10.39
C GLY A 23 53.50 -22.50 -9.06
N ALA A 24 54.18 -23.59 -8.66
CA ALA A 24 54.21 -24.27 -7.33
C ALA A 24 52.89 -24.88 -6.77
N PRO A 25 52.93 -26.09 -6.15
CA PRO A 25 51.74 -26.75 -5.63
C PRO A 25 51.38 -26.24 -4.22
N THR A 26 50.36 -25.40 -4.09
CA THR A 26 49.70 -25.15 -2.79
C THR A 26 48.66 -26.24 -2.56
N GLY A 27 49.11 -27.44 -2.21
CA GLY A 27 48.21 -28.49 -1.71
C GLY A 27 47.73 -28.13 -0.31
N VAL A 28 46.42 -28.06 -0.09
CA VAL A 28 45.83 -27.94 1.26
C VAL A 28 46.11 -29.25 1.99
N ILE A 29 47.10 -29.26 2.89
CA ILE A 29 47.44 -30.44 3.69
C ILE A 29 46.56 -30.42 4.95
N THR A 30 45.94 -31.56 5.29
CA THR A 30 45.16 -31.64 6.52
C THR A 30 46.07 -31.49 7.75
N PRO A 31 45.61 -30.88 8.86
CA PRO A 31 46.47 -30.57 10.01
C PRO A 31 47.22 -31.77 10.61
N HIS A 32 46.68 -32.97 10.42
CA HIS A 32 47.24 -34.25 10.89
C HIS A 32 48.31 -34.84 9.95
N ALA A 33 48.46 -34.32 8.74
CA ALA A 33 49.47 -34.75 7.76
C ALA A 33 50.73 -33.86 7.76
N VAL A 34 50.81 -32.85 8.64
CA VAL A 34 51.98 -31.95 8.78
C VAL A 34 52.65 -32.19 10.13
N SER A 35 53.90 -32.67 10.11
CA SER A 35 54.76 -32.62 11.29
C SER A 35 55.32 -31.19 11.43
N LEU A 36 55.13 -30.55 12.57
CA LEU A 36 55.66 -29.20 12.88
C LEU A 36 57.17 -29.14 12.56
N GLY A 37 57.58 -28.25 11.65
CA GLY A 37 59.00 -27.93 11.41
C GLY A 37 59.63 -28.34 10.08
N HIS A 38 58.87 -28.64 9.01
CA HIS A 38 59.47 -28.89 7.69
C HIS A 38 60.16 -27.61 7.13
N PRO A 39 61.46 -27.61 6.79
CA PRO A 39 62.23 -26.39 6.45
C PRO A 39 61.85 -25.66 5.15
N GLY A 40 60.76 -26.06 4.48
CA GLY A 40 60.28 -25.45 3.24
C GLY A 40 58.78 -25.19 3.20
N GLN A 41 58.07 -25.37 4.32
CA GLN A 41 56.62 -25.13 4.42
C GLN A 41 56.35 -24.03 5.44
N SER A 42 55.72 -22.94 5.02
CA SER A 42 55.24 -21.88 5.90
C SER A 42 53.73 -22.00 6.08
N LEU A 43 53.25 -21.81 7.31
CA LEU A 43 51.81 -21.72 7.60
C LEU A 43 51.31 -20.37 7.11
N GLY A 44 50.40 -20.37 6.14
CA GLY A 44 49.74 -19.17 5.62
C GLY A 44 48.22 -19.27 5.76
N ASN A 45 47.52 -18.13 5.80
CA ASN A 45 46.06 -18.13 5.74
C ASN A 45 45.62 -18.59 4.34
N VAL A 46 44.63 -19.50 4.27
CA VAL A 46 44.02 -19.96 3.00
C VAL A 46 43.49 -18.79 2.17
N ALA A 47 43.09 -17.70 2.81
CA ALA A 47 42.60 -16.49 2.16
C ALA A 47 43.71 -15.59 1.54
N GLU A 48 44.98 -15.78 1.91
CA GLU A 48 46.08 -14.88 1.54
C GLU A 48 46.27 -14.70 0.01
N PRO A 49 46.16 -15.75 -0.84
CA PRO A 49 46.27 -15.57 -2.29
C PRO A 49 45.20 -14.63 -2.86
N VAL A 50 43.96 -14.73 -2.38
CA VAL A 50 42.86 -13.86 -2.82
C VAL A 50 43.01 -12.44 -2.24
N TRP A 51 43.50 -12.32 -1.01
CA TRP A 51 43.85 -11.00 -0.46
C TRP A 51 44.91 -10.28 -1.29
N ASN A 52 45.90 -11.01 -1.81
CA ASN A 52 46.89 -10.43 -2.72
C ASN A 52 46.28 -9.92 -4.03
N THR A 53 45.26 -10.60 -4.59
CA THR A 53 44.58 -10.08 -5.79
C THR A 53 43.78 -8.82 -5.49
N TRP A 54 43.16 -8.71 -4.31
CA TRP A 54 42.50 -7.47 -3.88
C TRP A 54 43.49 -6.32 -3.67
N ARG A 55 44.63 -6.57 -3.02
CA ARG A 55 45.69 -5.56 -2.87
C ARG A 55 46.23 -5.09 -4.23
N GLU A 56 46.39 -6.00 -5.19
CA GLU A 56 46.82 -5.65 -6.54
C GLU A 56 45.77 -4.89 -7.34
N SER A 57 44.48 -5.20 -7.14
CA SER A 57 43.38 -4.40 -7.67
C SER A 57 43.42 -2.97 -7.08
N LEU A 58 43.58 -2.82 -5.77
CA LEU A 58 43.68 -1.53 -5.09
C LEU A 58 44.83 -0.65 -5.60
N ARG A 59 45.99 -1.25 -5.94
CA ARG A 59 47.13 -0.50 -6.51
C ARG A 59 46.82 0.15 -7.87
N ARG A 60 45.84 -0.38 -8.60
CA ARG A 60 45.43 0.14 -9.92
C ARG A 60 44.28 1.14 -9.85
N VAL A 61 43.62 1.28 -8.70
CA VAL A 61 42.48 2.20 -8.52
C VAL A 61 42.92 3.65 -8.75
N GLY A 62 42.20 4.36 -9.62
CA GLY A 62 42.50 5.77 -9.94
C GLY A 62 43.60 5.96 -10.99
N GLY A 63 44.12 4.87 -11.58
CA GLY A 63 45.16 4.93 -12.61
C GLY A 63 46.53 5.35 -12.07
N PRO A 64 47.47 5.74 -12.97
CA PRO A 64 48.77 6.27 -12.55
C PRO A 64 48.62 7.50 -11.64
N SER A 65 49.44 7.58 -10.57
CA SER A 65 49.37 8.69 -9.62
C SER A 65 49.62 10.02 -10.31
N ALA A 66 48.60 10.90 -10.34
CA ALA A 66 48.75 12.27 -10.85
C ALA A 66 49.67 13.13 -9.96
N LEU A 67 49.99 12.66 -8.75
CA LEU A 67 50.92 13.30 -7.82
C LEU A 67 52.39 13.00 -8.17
N LEU A 68 52.67 11.94 -8.93
CA LEU A 68 54.03 11.55 -9.33
C LEU A 68 54.22 11.53 -10.85
N HIS A 69 53.15 11.33 -11.62
CA HIS A 69 53.15 11.23 -13.08
C HIS A 69 52.15 12.22 -13.67
N PHE A 70 52.35 13.51 -13.36
CA PHE A 70 51.51 14.57 -13.89
C PHE A 70 51.57 14.62 -15.43
N GLY A 71 50.44 14.28 -16.06
CA GLY A 71 50.24 14.37 -17.50
C GLY A 71 50.22 15.83 -17.95
N ASP A 72 51.38 16.37 -18.33
CA ASP A 72 51.58 17.79 -18.61
C ASP A 72 51.34 18.13 -20.09
N SER A 73 50.09 18.00 -20.54
CA SER A 73 49.64 18.39 -21.89
C SER A 73 48.86 19.71 -21.86
N GLN A 74 48.65 20.34 -23.03
CA GLN A 74 47.85 21.58 -23.12
C GLN A 74 46.36 21.38 -22.80
N ARG A 75 45.82 20.16 -22.92
CA ARG A 75 44.40 19.87 -22.61
C ARG A 75 44.18 19.36 -21.19
N SER A 76 45.21 18.89 -20.52
CA SER A 76 45.12 18.37 -19.15
C SER A 76 45.46 19.43 -18.09
N ARG A 77 45.80 20.66 -18.48
CA ARG A 77 46.26 21.70 -17.54
C ARG A 77 45.80 23.11 -17.90
N ILE A 78 45.51 23.92 -16.89
CA ILE A 78 45.42 25.38 -17.02
C ILE A 78 46.74 25.98 -16.54
N GLU A 79 47.44 26.67 -17.44
CA GLU A 79 48.70 27.34 -17.13
C GLU A 79 48.45 28.75 -16.58
N LEU A 80 48.88 28.99 -15.34
CA LEU A 80 48.72 30.28 -14.63
C LEU A 80 50.07 30.95 -14.32
N SER A 81 51.17 30.50 -14.92
CA SER A 81 52.49 31.11 -14.69
C SER A 81 52.64 32.51 -15.30
N THR A 82 51.86 32.86 -16.33
CA THR A 82 51.91 34.16 -17.04
C THR A 82 50.59 34.94 -16.91
N THR A 83 50.04 35.04 -15.70
CA THR A 83 48.76 35.73 -15.45
C THR A 83 48.87 37.25 -15.33
N HIS A 84 47.78 37.96 -15.62
CA HIS A 84 47.68 39.40 -15.40
C HIS A 84 47.71 39.75 -13.90
N PRO A 85 48.57 40.68 -13.43
CA PRO A 85 48.79 40.96 -12.01
C PRO A 85 47.51 41.29 -11.22
N GLY A 86 46.59 42.05 -11.81
CA GLY A 86 45.33 42.42 -11.16
C GLY A 86 44.39 41.25 -10.91
N GLY A 87 44.32 40.28 -11.82
CA GLY A 87 43.51 39.07 -11.64
C GLY A 87 44.18 38.10 -10.66
N LEU A 88 45.50 37.95 -10.76
CA LEU A 88 46.28 37.08 -9.87
C LEU A 88 46.16 37.52 -8.41
N ALA A 89 46.21 38.83 -8.12
CA ALA A 89 46.03 39.36 -6.78
C ALA A 89 44.66 38.98 -6.18
N GLN A 90 43.58 39.07 -6.97
CA GLN A 90 42.24 38.66 -6.52
C GLN A 90 42.16 37.16 -6.27
N PHE A 91 42.68 36.36 -7.20
CA PHE A 91 42.68 34.90 -7.12
C PHE A 91 43.44 34.38 -5.90
N ILE A 92 44.64 34.92 -5.63
CA ILE A 92 45.46 34.55 -4.47
C ILE A 92 44.75 34.85 -3.14
N THR A 93 43.98 35.94 -3.08
CA THR A 93 43.17 36.28 -1.88
C THR A 93 41.94 35.37 -1.68
N GLY A 94 41.74 34.35 -2.51
CA GLY A 94 40.63 33.41 -2.40
C GLY A 94 39.30 33.94 -2.92
N LYS A 95 39.30 35.08 -3.64
CA LYS A 95 38.11 35.61 -4.31
C LYS A 95 37.81 34.83 -5.58
N THR A 96 36.53 34.64 -5.86
CA THR A 96 36.06 34.09 -7.13
C THR A 96 36.56 34.95 -8.28
N THR A 97 37.33 34.36 -9.20
CA THR A 97 38.00 35.08 -10.29
C THR A 97 37.69 34.41 -11.62
N LEU A 98 37.37 35.19 -12.65
CA LEU A 98 37.16 34.68 -14.01
C LEU A 98 38.49 34.33 -14.67
N LEU A 99 38.51 33.24 -15.43
CA LEU A 99 39.69 32.79 -16.16
C LEU A 99 40.18 33.84 -17.17
N SER A 100 39.27 34.56 -17.83
CA SER A 100 39.59 35.71 -18.69
C SER A 100 40.21 36.91 -17.95
N SER A 101 40.01 37.02 -16.63
CA SER A 101 40.69 38.06 -15.82
C SER A 101 42.12 37.68 -15.47
N LEU A 102 42.42 36.38 -15.47
CA LEU A 102 43.76 35.83 -15.23
C LEU A 102 44.60 35.78 -16.50
N ILE A 103 44.01 35.39 -17.63
CA ILE A 103 44.70 35.20 -18.91
C ILE A 103 44.13 36.17 -19.94
N ARG A 104 44.94 37.15 -20.37
CA ARG A 104 44.53 38.17 -21.35
C ARG A 104 44.92 37.86 -22.79
N ASP A 105 45.83 36.92 -23.01
CA ASP A 105 46.20 36.48 -24.37
C ASP A 105 45.10 35.58 -24.96
N ASP A 106 44.61 35.91 -26.15
CA ASP A 106 43.45 35.25 -26.75
C ASP A 106 43.71 33.79 -27.14
N LEU A 107 44.94 33.44 -27.53
CA LEU A 107 45.30 32.06 -27.87
C LEU A 107 45.43 31.23 -26.59
N ALA A 108 46.15 31.73 -25.60
CA ALA A 108 46.31 31.09 -24.30
C ALA A 108 44.96 30.94 -23.57
N LEU A 109 44.09 31.95 -23.63
CA LEU A 109 42.75 31.89 -23.02
C LEU A 109 41.86 30.83 -23.69
N ARG A 110 41.94 30.68 -25.02
CA ARG A 110 41.21 29.60 -25.73
C ARG A 110 41.68 28.21 -25.28
N THR A 111 43.00 27.99 -25.23
CA THR A 111 43.56 26.71 -24.74
C THR A 111 43.20 26.46 -23.28
N ALA A 112 43.30 27.47 -22.42
CA ALA A 112 42.94 27.39 -21.02
C ALA A 112 41.45 27.08 -20.80
N ARG A 113 40.55 27.65 -21.60
CA ARG A 113 39.11 27.32 -21.55
C ARG A 113 38.82 25.88 -21.97
N ALA A 114 39.51 25.37 -22.97
CA ALA A 114 39.38 23.97 -23.37
C ALA A 114 39.82 23.04 -22.24
N ALA A 115 41.02 23.27 -21.67
CA ALA A 115 41.51 22.50 -20.52
C ALA A 115 40.61 22.64 -19.28
N ALA A 116 40.09 23.84 -19.02
CA ALA A 116 39.13 24.08 -17.94
C ALA A 116 37.84 23.27 -18.10
N GLY A 117 37.37 23.08 -19.34
CA GLY A 117 36.24 22.20 -19.64
C GLY A 117 36.51 20.75 -19.23
N GLU A 118 37.64 20.19 -19.65
CA GLU A 118 38.06 18.82 -19.30
C GLU A 118 38.27 18.65 -17.80
N ILE A 119 39.00 19.57 -17.15
CA ILE A 119 39.28 19.52 -15.71
C ILE A 119 38.00 19.69 -14.88
N ALA A 120 37.09 20.59 -15.28
CA ALA A 120 35.82 20.76 -14.58
C ALA A 120 34.91 19.52 -14.74
N ALA A 121 34.84 18.94 -15.95
CA ALA A 121 34.10 17.70 -16.18
C ALA A 121 34.67 16.54 -15.35
N LYS A 122 35.99 16.36 -15.37
CA LYS A 122 36.67 15.30 -14.61
C LYS A 122 36.56 15.51 -13.10
N GLY A 123 36.70 16.76 -12.63
CA GLY A 123 36.50 17.10 -11.23
C GLY A 123 35.07 16.86 -10.75
N LEU A 124 34.07 17.14 -11.60
CA LEU A 124 32.67 16.83 -11.30
C LEU A 124 32.43 15.31 -11.24
N GLU A 125 32.94 14.55 -12.20
CA GLU A 125 32.89 13.08 -12.20
C GLU A 125 33.48 12.50 -10.91
N LEU A 126 34.74 12.83 -10.60
CA LEU A 126 35.46 12.32 -9.43
C LEU A 126 34.76 12.72 -8.13
N SER A 127 34.31 13.96 -7.99
CA SER A 127 33.67 14.43 -6.75
C SER A 127 32.25 13.88 -6.54
N THR A 128 31.51 13.58 -7.61
CA THR A 128 30.12 13.11 -7.52
C THR A 128 29.99 11.59 -7.51
N VAL A 129 30.73 10.90 -8.38
CA VAL A 129 30.67 9.44 -8.57
C VAL A 129 31.62 8.71 -7.62
N ARG A 130 32.79 9.31 -7.33
CA ARG A 130 33.84 8.71 -6.48
C ARG A 130 33.98 9.40 -5.12
N GLY A 131 33.45 10.61 -4.95
CA GLY A 131 33.63 11.37 -3.72
C GLY A 131 35.07 11.84 -3.52
N ILE A 132 35.86 11.96 -4.59
CA ILE A 132 37.26 12.42 -4.57
C ILE A 132 37.33 13.88 -4.99
N ASP A 133 37.89 14.75 -4.14
CA ASP A 133 38.19 16.13 -4.49
C ASP A 133 39.59 16.23 -5.10
N ALA A 134 39.68 16.13 -6.43
CA ALA A 134 40.98 16.09 -7.11
C ALA A 134 41.45 17.44 -7.67
N VAL A 135 40.59 18.45 -7.82
CA VAL A 135 41.00 19.70 -8.49
C VAL A 135 41.84 20.58 -7.56
N HIS A 136 43.11 20.77 -7.95
CA HIS A 136 44.07 21.55 -7.16
C HIS A 136 44.88 22.50 -8.05
N LEU A 137 45.33 23.61 -7.45
CA LEU A 137 46.42 24.42 -7.95
C LEU A 137 47.75 23.80 -7.48
N ALA A 138 48.54 23.30 -8.43
CA ALA A 138 49.94 22.95 -8.24
C ALA A 138 50.81 24.21 -8.24
N ILE A 139 51.72 24.27 -7.27
CA ILE A 139 52.67 25.37 -7.08
C ILE A 139 54.07 24.75 -7.09
N GLY A 140 54.79 25.03 -8.18
CA GLY A 140 56.04 24.37 -8.49
C GLY A 140 55.82 22.97 -9.06
N VAL A 141 56.65 22.58 -10.03
CA VAL A 141 56.65 21.22 -10.61
C VAL A 141 58.08 20.70 -10.58
N ALA A 142 58.29 19.57 -9.91
CA ALA A 142 59.52 18.81 -9.92
C ALA A 142 59.47 17.75 -11.03
N ALA A 143 60.57 17.55 -11.74
CA ALA A 143 60.72 16.51 -12.74
C ALA A 143 62.08 15.84 -12.63
N TRP A 144 62.10 14.51 -12.67
CA TRP A 144 63.29 13.69 -12.51
C TRP A 144 63.07 12.30 -13.12
N SER A 145 64.14 11.52 -13.27
CA SER A 145 64.06 10.13 -13.75
C SER A 145 64.69 9.20 -12.73
N PHE A 146 64.03 8.08 -12.42
CA PHE A 146 64.54 7.08 -11.47
C PHE A 146 64.23 5.67 -11.98
N ALA A 147 65.21 4.78 -11.92
CA ALA A 147 65.09 3.37 -12.34
C ALA A 147 64.51 3.15 -13.76
N GLY A 148 64.71 4.11 -14.68
CA GLY A 148 64.19 4.04 -16.05
C GLY A 148 62.77 4.57 -16.24
N GLU A 149 62.16 5.15 -15.20
CA GLU A 149 60.86 5.80 -15.23
C GLU A 149 60.98 7.31 -15.02
N ASP A 150 60.14 8.08 -15.71
CA ASP A 150 60.08 9.53 -15.63
C ASP A 150 58.99 9.98 -14.64
N PHE A 151 59.38 10.86 -13.72
CA PHE A 151 58.53 11.43 -12.70
C PHE A 151 58.31 12.91 -12.96
N ARG A 152 57.08 13.36 -12.72
CA ARG A 152 56.67 14.77 -12.76
C ARG A 152 55.65 15.02 -11.68
N ALA A 153 56.05 15.72 -10.64
CA ALA A 153 55.24 15.90 -9.43
C ALA A 153 55.02 17.39 -9.12
N PRO A 154 53.80 17.82 -8.75
CA PRO A 154 53.60 19.11 -8.12
C PRO A 154 54.34 19.17 -6.77
N VAL A 155 54.90 20.33 -6.41
CA VAL A 155 55.59 20.49 -5.12
C VAL A 155 54.57 20.77 -4.02
N LEU A 156 53.88 21.92 -4.08
CA LEU A 156 52.73 22.18 -3.21
C LEU A 156 51.43 22.10 -3.99
N LEU A 157 50.37 21.73 -3.29
CA LEU A 157 49.01 21.66 -3.80
C LEU A 157 48.11 22.56 -2.97
N ARG A 158 47.18 23.24 -3.62
CA ARG A 158 46.13 24.01 -2.94
C ARG A 158 44.77 23.66 -3.54
N PRO A 159 43.78 23.23 -2.74
CA PRO A 159 42.45 22.90 -3.25
C PRO A 159 41.83 24.05 -4.04
N LEU A 160 41.16 23.74 -5.15
CA LEU A 160 40.59 24.74 -6.06
C LEU A 160 39.20 24.32 -6.53
N ALA A 161 38.23 25.23 -6.38
CA ALA A 161 36.94 25.10 -7.05
C ALA A 161 37.00 25.71 -8.44
N ILE A 162 36.54 24.96 -9.43
CA ILE A 162 36.34 25.43 -10.81
C ILE A 162 34.89 25.21 -11.20
N ARG A 163 34.25 26.24 -11.76
CA ARG A 163 32.90 26.14 -12.30
C ARG A 163 32.79 26.91 -13.61
N ARG A 164 31.90 26.47 -14.48
CA ARG A 164 31.61 27.18 -15.72
C ARG A 164 30.75 28.42 -15.43
N HIS A 165 31.07 29.55 -16.08
CA HIS A 165 30.31 30.80 -16.00
C HIS A 165 30.10 31.35 -17.41
N GLY A 166 28.94 31.07 -18.00
CA GLY A 166 28.65 31.42 -19.40
C GLY A 166 29.65 30.75 -20.37
N ARG A 167 30.40 31.58 -21.12
CA ARG A 167 31.47 31.13 -22.05
C ARG A 167 32.85 31.05 -21.38
N ASP A 168 32.96 31.38 -20.10
CA ASP A 168 34.19 31.40 -19.33
C ASP A 168 34.13 30.43 -18.14
N PHE A 169 35.18 30.42 -17.31
CA PHE A 169 35.23 29.65 -16.07
C PHE A 169 35.57 30.55 -14.89
N GLU A 170 34.93 30.30 -13.76
CA GLU A 170 35.31 30.88 -12.48
C GLU A 170 36.19 29.89 -11.72
N VAL A 171 37.27 30.41 -11.14
CA VAL A 171 38.18 29.67 -10.27
C VAL A 171 38.26 30.33 -8.91
N LYS A 172 38.35 29.51 -7.86
CA LYS A 172 38.46 29.97 -6.47
C LYS A 172 39.34 29.02 -5.67
N LEU A 173 40.35 29.57 -5.00
CA LEU A 173 41.17 28.81 -4.05
C LEU A 173 40.37 28.48 -2.78
N LEU A 174 40.53 27.25 -2.32
CA LEU A 174 39.91 26.72 -1.12
C LEU A 174 41.01 26.31 -0.12
N GLY A 175 40.76 26.54 1.17
CA GLY A 175 41.66 26.10 2.23
C GLY A 175 43.10 26.62 2.13
N GLU A 176 43.97 25.91 2.84
CA GLU A 176 45.42 26.16 2.91
C GLU A 176 46.18 25.23 1.95
N PRO A 177 47.37 25.64 1.45
CA PRO A 177 48.23 24.76 0.67
C PRO A 177 48.84 23.64 1.54
N PHE A 178 49.10 22.49 0.93
CA PHE A 178 49.80 21.36 1.55
C PHE A 178 50.92 20.84 0.63
N LEU A 179 51.93 20.21 1.22
CA LEU A 179 53.03 19.57 0.48
C LEU A 179 52.53 18.28 -0.15
N ASN A 180 52.90 18.02 -1.41
CA ASN A 180 52.55 16.79 -2.10
C ASN A 180 53.14 15.58 -1.35
N PRO A 181 52.33 14.73 -0.71
CA PRO A 181 52.82 13.63 0.11
C PRO A 181 53.57 12.59 -0.74
N ALA A 182 53.07 12.26 -1.93
CA ALA A 182 53.72 11.28 -2.79
C ALA A 182 55.12 11.73 -3.24
N LEU A 183 55.34 13.04 -3.43
CA LEU A 183 56.68 13.58 -3.69
C LEU A 183 57.61 13.42 -2.48
N VAL A 184 57.10 13.60 -1.26
CA VAL A 184 57.89 13.41 -0.03
C VAL A 184 58.35 11.96 0.06
N ASP A 185 57.42 11.02 -0.11
CA ASP A 185 57.71 9.59 -0.05
C ASP A 185 58.69 9.19 -1.14
N ALA A 186 58.48 9.64 -2.39
CA ALA A 186 59.40 9.36 -3.49
C ALA A 186 60.82 9.92 -3.24
N LEU A 187 60.95 11.15 -2.72
CA LEU A 187 62.27 11.72 -2.41
C LEU A 187 62.98 10.98 -1.26
N HIS A 188 62.22 10.50 -0.28
CA HIS A 188 62.74 9.70 0.82
C HIS A 188 63.20 8.33 0.30
N ASP A 189 62.33 7.60 -0.40
CA ASP A 189 62.58 6.23 -0.84
C ASP A 189 63.65 6.15 -1.93
N GLN A 190 63.68 7.11 -2.85
CA GLN A 190 64.60 7.09 -4.00
C GLN A 190 65.95 7.74 -3.69
N PHE A 191 65.99 8.78 -2.83
CA PHE A 191 67.19 9.61 -2.60
C PHE A 191 67.58 9.79 -1.13
N GLY A 192 66.80 9.29 -0.18
CA GLY A 192 67.01 9.51 1.25
C GLY A 192 66.78 10.96 1.69
N ILE A 193 66.13 11.79 0.87
CA ILE A 193 65.87 13.20 1.17
C ILE A 193 64.58 13.29 1.99
N THR A 194 64.68 13.76 3.22
CA THR A 194 63.51 13.94 4.09
C THR A 194 63.03 15.40 4.05
N LEU A 195 61.74 15.60 3.79
CA LEU A 195 61.12 16.92 3.76
C LEU A 195 60.21 17.11 4.97
N ASP A 196 60.38 18.22 5.68
CA ASP A 196 59.43 18.64 6.72
C ASP A 196 58.27 19.43 6.07
N ALA A 197 57.09 18.80 6.03
CA ALA A 197 55.91 19.35 5.39
C ALA A 197 55.45 20.68 6.01
N GLU A 198 55.47 20.82 7.34
CA GLU A 198 55.03 22.05 8.01
C GLU A 198 55.98 23.21 7.70
N SER A 199 57.28 22.95 7.75
CA SER A 199 58.29 23.94 7.38
C SER A 199 58.12 24.39 5.92
N PHE A 200 57.90 23.47 4.99
CA PHE A 200 57.70 23.79 3.57
C PHE A 200 56.43 24.61 3.31
N VAL A 201 55.30 24.27 3.94
CA VAL A 201 54.06 25.03 3.81
C VAL A 201 54.19 26.43 4.40
N SER A 202 54.90 26.57 5.53
CA SER A 202 55.15 27.87 6.15
C SER A 202 55.95 28.83 5.25
N LEU A 203 56.88 28.31 4.44
CA LEU A 203 57.66 29.11 3.47
C LEU A 203 56.80 29.70 2.34
N ALA A 204 55.63 29.12 2.07
CA ALA A 204 54.68 29.65 1.09
C ALA A 204 53.91 30.88 1.59
N SER A 205 53.98 31.19 2.89
CA SER A 205 53.19 32.22 3.56
C SER A 205 54.09 33.24 4.27
N ARG A 206 54.30 34.43 3.68
CA ARG A 206 55.14 35.49 4.25
C ARG A 206 54.30 36.75 4.49
N GLU A 207 54.23 37.22 5.75
CA GLU A 207 53.43 38.39 6.16
C GLU A 207 51.95 38.32 5.75
N GLY A 208 51.37 37.11 5.71
CA GLY A 208 49.98 36.89 5.29
C GLY A 208 49.76 36.97 3.77
N SER A 209 50.81 37.16 2.98
CA SER A 209 50.79 37.10 1.52
C SER A 209 51.38 35.77 1.03
N PHE A 210 50.75 35.17 0.03
CA PHE A 210 51.18 33.91 -0.56
C PHE A 210 52.33 34.13 -1.55
N THR A 211 53.50 33.55 -1.28
CA THR A 211 54.70 33.66 -2.13
C THR A 211 55.26 32.28 -2.47
N PRO A 212 55.20 31.84 -3.75
CA PRO A 212 55.59 30.47 -4.12
C PRO A 212 57.11 30.25 -4.21
N ASN A 213 57.90 31.28 -4.54
CA ASN A 213 59.34 31.16 -4.83
C ASN A 213 60.20 30.56 -3.69
N PRO A 214 60.03 30.94 -2.41
CA PRO A 214 60.86 30.43 -1.32
C PRO A 214 60.83 28.90 -1.17
N VAL A 215 59.67 28.28 -1.43
CA VAL A 215 59.49 26.83 -1.38
C VAL A 215 60.25 26.13 -2.51
N ILE A 216 60.17 26.69 -3.70
CA ILE A 216 60.84 26.19 -4.90
C ILE A 216 62.36 26.29 -4.75
N ASP A 217 62.86 27.43 -4.26
CA ASP A 217 64.29 27.65 -4.04
C ASP A 217 64.84 26.72 -2.94
N ARG A 218 64.04 26.43 -1.91
CA ARG A 218 64.40 25.46 -0.86
C ARG A 218 64.55 24.06 -1.45
N LEU A 219 63.59 23.59 -2.24
CA LEU A 219 63.67 22.26 -2.87
C LEU A 219 64.86 22.17 -3.84
N ARG A 220 65.04 23.20 -4.69
CA ARG A 220 66.17 23.25 -5.63
C ARG A 220 67.52 23.20 -4.90
N GLY A 221 67.63 23.84 -3.73
CA GLY A 221 68.82 23.77 -2.89
C GLY A 221 69.09 22.36 -2.35
N LEU A 222 68.05 21.65 -1.91
CA LEU A 222 68.17 20.28 -1.41
C LEU A 222 68.55 19.29 -2.52
N THR A 223 68.07 19.50 -3.74
CA THR A 223 68.31 18.62 -4.89
C THR A 223 69.42 19.09 -5.81
N ALA A 224 70.20 20.13 -5.45
CA ALA A 224 71.22 20.73 -6.31
C ALA A 224 72.34 19.76 -6.71
N HIS A 225 72.55 18.68 -5.93
CA HIS A 225 73.52 17.63 -6.20
C HIS A 225 73.03 16.60 -7.24
N LEU A 226 71.77 16.67 -7.65
CA LEU A 226 71.15 15.79 -8.64
C LEU A 226 70.95 16.56 -9.96
N GLU A 227 71.90 16.44 -10.90
CA GLU A 227 71.91 17.23 -12.15
C GLU A 227 70.68 17.00 -13.05
N TRP A 228 70.03 15.86 -12.92
CA TRP A 228 68.84 15.45 -13.68
C TRP A 228 67.52 15.73 -12.93
N PHE A 229 67.59 16.31 -11.73
CA PHE A 229 66.41 16.72 -10.96
C PHE A 229 66.13 18.22 -11.20
N THR A 230 64.97 18.54 -11.74
CA THR A 230 64.61 19.93 -12.08
C THR A 230 63.38 20.39 -11.32
N VAL A 231 63.40 21.62 -10.78
CA VAL A 231 62.26 22.25 -10.11
C VAL A 231 61.89 23.56 -10.80
N GLN A 232 60.71 23.56 -11.44
CA GLN A 232 60.19 24.67 -12.23
C GLN A 232 59.20 25.50 -11.41
N PRO A 233 59.30 26.84 -11.42
CA PRO A 233 58.38 27.73 -10.70
C PRO A 233 57.08 27.94 -11.49
N ARG A 234 56.28 26.88 -11.65
CA ARG A 234 55.03 26.91 -12.43
C ARG A 234 53.79 26.93 -11.53
N LEU A 235 52.74 27.61 -11.98
CA LEU A 235 51.40 27.57 -11.37
C LEU A 235 50.46 26.86 -12.34
N VAL A 236 49.99 25.68 -11.96
CA VAL A 236 49.23 24.80 -12.86
C VAL A 236 47.98 24.29 -12.18
N VAL A 237 46.82 24.39 -12.81
CA VAL A 237 45.59 23.76 -12.31
C VAL A 237 45.32 22.49 -13.10
N SER A 238 45.09 21.39 -12.40
CA SER A 238 44.70 20.09 -12.96
C SER A 238 44.04 19.23 -11.88
N THR A 239 43.78 17.96 -12.18
CA THR A 239 43.36 16.95 -11.21
C THR A 239 44.59 16.29 -10.58
N PHE A 240 44.79 16.54 -9.29
CA PHE A 240 45.87 16.02 -8.47
C PHE A 240 45.27 15.33 -7.25
N ALA A 241 45.24 14.01 -7.26
CA ALA A 241 44.93 13.17 -6.11
C ALA A 241 45.54 11.78 -6.35
N GLU A 242 45.66 11.01 -5.27
CA GLU A 242 46.07 9.61 -5.30
C GLU A 242 45.33 8.88 -4.18
N VAL A 243 44.86 7.67 -4.46
CA VAL A 243 44.08 6.87 -3.51
C VAL A 243 44.60 5.44 -3.38
N SER A 244 45.22 4.90 -4.44
CA SER A 244 45.68 3.52 -4.53
C SER A 244 46.72 3.16 -3.46
N THR A 245 47.75 4.00 -3.27
CA THR A 245 48.83 3.75 -2.31
C THR A 245 48.30 3.60 -0.90
N GLU A 246 47.56 4.59 -0.40
CA GLU A 246 47.01 4.56 0.96
C GLU A 246 45.97 3.44 1.15
N MET A 247 45.14 3.14 0.14
CA MET A 247 44.21 2.00 0.20
C MET A 247 44.94 0.66 0.26
N ALA A 248 46.03 0.50 -0.50
CA ALA A 248 46.83 -0.72 -0.48
C ALA A 248 47.59 -0.88 0.85
N LEU A 249 48.08 0.22 1.43
CA LEU A 249 48.65 0.25 2.78
C LEU A 249 47.59 -0.16 3.83
N ASP A 250 46.39 0.38 3.69
CA ASP A 250 45.25 0.08 4.56
C ASP A 250 44.80 -1.40 4.48
N ALA A 251 45.02 -2.03 3.32
CA ALA A 251 44.70 -3.44 3.06
C ALA A 251 45.86 -4.41 3.37
N ARG A 252 46.90 -3.97 4.09
CA ARG A 252 48.00 -4.86 4.52
C ARG A 252 47.49 -6.02 5.39
N GLU A 253 46.57 -5.75 6.31
CA GLU A 253 45.95 -6.76 7.18
C GLU A 253 44.45 -6.86 6.89
N LEU A 254 43.97 -8.04 6.47
CA LEU A 254 42.58 -8.25 6.02
C LEU A 254 41.84 -9.33 6.80
N GLY A 255 42.40 -9.81 7.92
CA GLY A 255 41.77 -10.83 8.76
C GLY A 255 40.40 -10.38 9.24
N HIS A 256 39.34 -11.05 8.76
CA HIS A 256 37.95 -10.74 9.09
C HIS A 256 37.05 -11.88 8.58
N PRO A 257 36.11 -12.43 9.38
CA PRO A 257 35.31 -13.60 9.00
C PRO A 257 34.61 -13.48 7.65
N VAL A 258 34.03 -12.32 7.33
CA VAL A 258 33.38 -12.10 6.02
C VAL A 258 34.39 -12.06 4.88
N LEU A 259 35.56 -11.46 5.08
CA LEU A 259 36.60 -11.37 4.04
C LEU A 259 37.26 -12.73 3.82
N ASP A 260 37.56 -13.46 4.89
CA ASP A 260 38.06 -14.83 4.83
C ASP A 260 37.06 -15.76 4.13
N ALA A 261 35.76 -15.63 4.42
CA ALA A 261 34.71 -16.41 3.78
C ALA A 261 34.59 -16.11 2.27
N LEU A 262 34.62 -14.82 1.89
CA LEU A 262 34.62 -14.39 0.48
C LEU A 262 35.88 -14.79 -0.28
N ALA A 263 36.99 -14.98 0.44
CA ALA A 263 38.24 -15.53 -0.07
C ALA A 263 38.26 -17.08 -0.12
N GLY A 264 37.15 -17.73 0.24
CA GLY A 264 36.97 -19.18 0.10
C GLY A 264 37.37 -20.01 1.33
N ASN A 265 37.58 -19.40 2.50
CA ASN A 265 37.87 -20.15 3.73
C ASN A 265 36.62 -20.90 4.23
N PRO A 266 36.61 -22.25 4.23
CA PRO A 266 35.40 -23.03 4.58
C PRO A 266 34.94 -22.85 6.04
N MET A 267 35.87 -22.62 6.97
CA MET A 267 35.52 -22.38 8.38
C MET A 267 34.85 -21.01 8.56
N ALA A 268 35.36 -20.00 7.87
CA ALA A 268 34.79 -18.66 7.90
C ALA A 268 33.41 -18.62 7.25
N ILE A 269 33.19 -19.35 6.14
CA ILE A 269 31.87 -19.49 5.51
C ILE A 269 30.86 -20.04 6.52
N ARG A 270 31.17 -21.18 7.17
CA ARG A 270 30.29 -21.76 8.19
C ARG A 270 30.05 -20.81 9.37
N GLN A 271 31.08 -20.12 9.83
CA GLN A 271 30.96 -19.14 10.91
C GLN A 271 29.97 -18.02 10.55
N VAL A 272 30.04 -17.50 9.32
CA VAL A 272 29.12 -16.45 8.84
C VAL A 272 27.70 -16.97 8.69
N GLU A 273 27.53 -18.18 8.14
CA GLU A 273 26.21 -18.83 8.00
C GLU A 273 25.55 -19.11 9.36
N GLU A 274 26.32 -19.63 10.34
CA GLU A 274 25.81 -19.94 11.69
C GLU A 274 25.55 -18.70 12.55
N ALA A 275 26.21 -17.58 12.23
CA ALA A 275 26.01 -16.30 12.92
C ALA A 275 24.67 -15.64 12.57
N TYR A 276 24.05 -15.99 11.44
CA TYR A 276 22.76 -15.43 11.04
C TYR A 276 21.63 -15.94 11.96
N ARG A 277 20.94 -15.01 12.61
CA ARG A 277 19.77 -15.27 13.47
C ARG A 277 18.55 -14.54 12.91
N PRO A 278 17.76 -15.16 12.00
CA PRO A 278 16.61 -14.51 11.38
C PRO A 278 15.69 -13.92 12.46
N THR A 279 15.37 -12.64 12.32
CA THR A 279 14.51 -11.89 13.25
C THR A 279 13.41 -11.19 12.47
N THR A 280 12.16 -11.34 12.89
CA THR A 280 11.04 -10.62 12.30
C THR A 280 10.74 -9.37 13.11
N ALA A 281 10.45 -8.25 12.43
CA ALA A 281 10.00 -7.04 13.10
C ALA A 281 8.65 -7.29 13.80
N THR A 282 8.51 -6.81 15.04
CA THR A 282 7.21 -6.77 15.72
C THR A 282 6.28 -5.82 14.96
N PRO A 283 5.03 -6.21 14.65
CA PRO A 283 4.07 -5.34 13.98
C PRO A 283 3.91 -3.99 14.70
N GLN A 284 3.74 -2.92 13.93
CA GLN A 284 3.64 -1.54 14.46
C GLN A 284 2.54 -1.41 15.52
N ASP A 285 1.39 -2.06 15.30
CA ASP A 285 0.25 -1.98 16.21
C ASP A 285 0.45 -2.79 17.52
N GLU A 286 1.42 -3.69 17.56
CA GLU A 286 1.74 -4.52 18.74
C GLU A 286 2.97 -3.98 19.51
N ARG A 287 3.69 -3.01 18.94
CA ARG A 287 4.96 -2.50 19.49
C ARG A 287 4.73 -1.51 20.64
N SER A 288 5.44 -1.68 21.74
CA SER A 288 5.43 -0.71 22.84
C SER A 288 6.05 0.63 22.41
N PRO A 289 5.56 1.80 22.88
CA PRO A 289 6.16 3.10 22.58
C PRO A 289 7.68 3.17 22.88
N GLU A 290 8.13 2.52 23.96
CA GLU A 290 9.55 2.46 24.34
C GLU A 290 10.47 1.81 23.29
N THR A 291 9.92 0.93 22.45
CA THR A 291 10.69 0.23 21.41
C THR A 291 10.44 0.79 20.01
N ASP A 292 9.44 1.66 19.84
CA ASP A 292 9.08 2.30 18.58
C ASP A 292 9.90 3.58 18.32
N THR A 293 11.22 3.44 18.34
CA THR A 293 12.17 4.57 18.31
C THR A 293 12.73 4.85 16.93
N LEU A 294 11.99 4.53 15.86
CA LEU A 294 12.43 4.84 14.50
C LEU A 294 12.48 6.37 14.31
N LEU A 295 13.50 6.85 13.60
CA LEU A 295 13.72 8.30 13.43
C LEU A 295 12.78 8.91 12.39
N LEU A 296 12.28 8.08 11.50
CA LEU A 296 11.51 8.44 10.32
C LEU A 296 10.57 7.27 10.00
N ASP A 297 9.49 7.55 9.30
CA ASP A 297 8.52 6.51 8.93
C ASP A 297 9.13 5.41 8.08
N ALA A 298 8.65 4.19 8.32
CA ALA A 298 9.08 2.99 7.63
C ALA A 298 7.87 2.09 7.36
N ASP A 299 7.88 1.46 6.19
CA ASP A 299 6.96 0.38 5.86
C ASP A 299 7.44 -0.96 6.46
N PRO A 300 6.61 -2.03 6.42
CA PRO A 300 6.99 -3.33 6.98
C PRO A 300 8.27 -3.96 6.37
N GLU A 301 8.58 -3.71 5.10
CA GLU A 301 9.81 -4.22 4.46
C GLU A 301 11.04 -3.52 5.04
N GLN A 302 10.98 -2.20 5.15
CA GLN A 302 12.02 -1.38 5.74
C GLN A 302 12.22 -1.69 7.23
N GLU A 303 11.14 -1.87 7.99
CA GLU A 303 11.21 -2.26 9.40
C GLU A 303 11.84 -3.64 9.58
N ASN A 304 11.53 -4.60 8.73
CA ASN A 304 12.16 -5.92 8.75
C ASN A 304 13.68 -5.82 8.49
N VAL A 305 14.10 -4.99 7.53
CA VAL A 305 15.53 -4.71 7.29
C VAL A 305 16.18 -4.08 8.54
N VAL A 306 15.56 -3.08 9.16
CA VAL A 306 16.07 -2.43 10.37
C VAL A 306 16.16 -3.42 11.54
N ALA A 307 15.17 -4.30 11.72
CA ALA A 307 15.17 -5.32 12.76
C ALA A 307 16.33 -6.32 12.61
N GLN A 308 16.59 -6.77 11.38
CA GLN A 308 17.71 -7.67 11.06
C GLN A 308 19.06 -6.99 11.35
N ILE A 309 19.21 -5.72 10.95
CA ILE A 309 20.44 -4.96 11.22
C ILE A 309 20.63 -4.74 12.72
N ALA A 310 19.58 -4.36 13.45
CA ALA A 310 19.62 -4.12 14.89
C ALA A 310 19.97 -5.40 15.69
N ALA A 311 19.54 -6.57 15.21
CA ALA A 311 19.87 -7.88 15.78
C ALA A 311 21.35 -8.27 15.56
N GLY A 312 22.10 -7.55 14.73
CA GLY A 312 23.51 -7.81 14.44
C GLY A 312 23.77 -8.71 13.22
N ASN A 313 22.74 -9.00 12.42
CA ASN A 313 22.89 -9.82 11.21
C ASN A 313 23.58 -9.05 10.08
N SER A 314 24.63 -9.62 9.49
CA SER A 314 25.20 -9.12 8.24
C SER A 314 24.26 -9.50 7.08
N VAL A 315 23.81 -8.51 6.31
CA VAL A 315 22.79 -8.70 5.25
C VAL A 315 23.07 -7.85 4.02
N VAL A 316 22.55 -8.29 2.88
CA VAL A 316 22.48 -7.51 1.64
C VAL A 316 21.05 -7.01 1.44
N VAL A 317 20.89 -5.75 1.08
CA VAL A 317 19.60 -5.11 0.83
C VAL A 317 19.59 -4.56 -0.59
N LYS A 318 18.76 -5.17 -1.44
CA LYS A 318 18.49 -4.68 -2.79
C LYS A 318 17.51 -3.52 -2.70
N THR A 319 17.98 -2.32 -3.05
CA THR A 319 17.18 -1.09 -3.01
C THR A 319 16.73 -0.74 -4.42
N LEU A 320 15.47 -1.03 -4.76
CA LEU A 320 14.93 -0.62 -6.05
C LEU A 320 14.67 0.90 -6.05
N PRO A 321 14.61 1.56 -7.23
CA PRO A 321 14.43 3.00 -7.30
C PRO A 321 13.18 3.49 -6.55
N GLY A 322 13.35 4.51 -5.73
CA GLY A 322 12.25 5.14 -5.00
C GLY A 322 11.81 4.42 -3.71
N THR A 323 12.43 3.30 -3.34
CA THR A 323 11.99 2.46 -2.21
C THR A 323 12.48 2.89 -0.82
N GLY A 324 13.11 4.06 -0.72
CA GLY A 324 13.57 4.57 0.57
C GLY A 324 14.82 3.87 1.13
N GLY A 325 15.78 3.47 0.30
CA GLY A 325 17.06 2.89 0.78
C GLY A 325 17.78 3.79 1.80
N THR A 326 17.95 5.08 1.49
CA THR A 326 18.52 6.07 2.42
C THR A 326 17.69 6.25 3.69
N GLN A 327 16.36 6.17 3.56
CA GLN A 327 15.40 6.25 4.65
C GLN A 327 15.62 5.09 5.66
N THR A 328 15.72 3.88 5.12
CA THR A 328 16.02 2.65 5.88
C THR A 328 17.37 2.72 6.58
N ILE A 329 18.41 3.24 5.90
CA ILE A 329 19.75 3.41 6.49
C ILE A 329 19.72 4.37 7.68
N VAL A 330 19.01 5.51 7.57
CA VAL A 330 18.90 6.47 8.68
C VAL A 330 18.21 5.83 9.90
N ASN A 331 17.14 5.05 9.68
CA ASN A 331 16.46 4.32 10.74
C ASN A 331 17.36 3.24 11.38
N ALA A 332 18.10 2.48 10.57
CA ALA A 332 19.05 1.49 11.06
C ALA A 332 20.18 2.14 11.88
N VAL A 333 20.75 3.25 11.39
CA VAL A 333 21.76 4.04 12.12
C VAL A 333 21.19 4.54 13.44
N GLY A 334 19.99 5.13 13.44
CA GLY A 334 19.33 5.60 14.66
C GLY A 334 19.19 4.49 15.71
N ARG A 335 18.75 3.30 15.28
CA ARG A 335 18.59 2.14 16.17
C ARG A 335 19.93 1.64 16.71
N LEU A 336 20.96 1.51 15.86
CA LEU A 336 22.30 1.10 16.28
C LEU A 336 22.91 2.11 17.27
N VAL A 337 22.80 3.41 16.99
CA VAL A 337 23.33 4.46 17.88
C VAL A 337 22.60 4.48 19.22
N SER A 338 21.29 4.25 19.24
CA SER A 338 20.54 4.09 20.50
C SER A 338 21.00 2.91 21.36
N GLN A 339 21.63 1.90 20.74
CA GLN A 339 22.25 0.75 21.40
C GLN A 339 23.72 0.98 21.75
N ASN A 340 24.20 2.24 21.71
CA ASN A 340 25.60 2.64 21.88
C ASN A 340 26.58 1.98 20.88
N LYS A 341 26.10 1.56 19.71
CA LYS A 341 26.94 1.00 18.65
C LYS A 341 27.51 2.10 17.77
N ARG A 342 28.76 1.93 17.34
CA ARG A 342 29.43 2.83 16.39
C ARG A 342 29.27 2.34 14.96
N VAL A 343 28.90 3.22 14.04
CA VAL A 343 28.58 2.88 12.65
C VAL A 343 29.51 3.59 11.68
N LEU A 344 30.03 2.86 10.68
CA LEU A 344 30.74 3.43 9.54
C LEU A 344 29.86 3.27 8.29
N VAL A 345 29.44 4.37 7.68
CA VAL A 345 28.67 4.40 6.44
C VAL A 345 29.60 4.79 5.30
N VAL A 346 29.72 3.92 4.31
CA VAL A 346 30.65 4.08 3.18
C VAL A 346 29.87 4.12 1.87
N SER A 347 30.15 5.11 1.03
CA SER A 347 29.59 5.20 -0.32
C SER A 347 30.51 6.00 -1.22
N ALA A 348 30.76 5.51 -2.45
CA ALA A 348 31.49 6.29 -3.44
C ALA A 348 30.73 7.57 -3.86
N ARG A 349 29.40 7.61 -3.68
CA ARG A 349 28.58 8.73 -4.13
C ARG A 349 28.42 9.76 -3.01
N ARG A 350 29.01 10.94 -3.22
CA ARG A 350 28.93 12.02 -2.22
C ARG A 350 27.51 12.55 -2.01
N ALA A 351 26.66 12.50 -3.04
CA ALA A 351 25.25 12.85 -2.93
C ALA A 351 24.51 11.92 -1.94
N THR A 352 24.80 10.62 -1.96
CA THR A 352 24.24 9.64 -1.03
C THR A 352 24.64 9.95 0.41
N LEU A 353 25.94 10.15 0.68
CA LEU A 353 26.45 10.48 2.02
C LEU A 353 25.86 11.80 2.56
N ARG A 354 25.77 12.84 1.71
CA ARG A 354 25.11 14.10 2.06
C ARG A 354 23.62 13.91 2.32
N GLY A 355 22.94 13.08 1.54
CA GLY A 355 21.53 12.74 1.74
C GLY A 355 21.27 12.09 3.11
N ILE A 356 22.12 11.15 3.53
CA ILE A 356 22.04 10.52 4.86
C ILE A 356 22.29 11.58 5.96
N THR A 357 23.34 12.38 5.82
CA THR A 357 23.71 13.41 6.80
C THR A 357 22.65 14.51 6.91
N SER A 358 22.05 14.91 5.79
CA SER A 358 20.96 15.90 5.75
C SER A 358 19.73 15.35 6.46
N ARG A 359 19.28 14.13 6.14
CA ARG A 359 18.11 13.52 6.80
C ARG A 359 18.28 13.42 8.32
N LEU A 360 19.47 13.06 8.81
CA LEU A 360 19.77 13.09 10.24
C LEU A 360 19.66 14.50 10.82
N ALA A 361 20.17 15.52 10.11
CA ALA A 361 20.04 16.91 10.55
C ALA A 361 18.57 17.39 10.53
N ASP A 362 17.80 17.02 9.52
CA ASP A 362 16.39 17.41 9.31
C ASP A 362 15.47 16.87 10.42
N VAL A 363 15.77 15.68 10.97
CA VAL A 363 15.07 15.13 12.15
C VAL A 363 15.58 15.67 13.48
N GLY A 364 16.52 16.63 13.48
CA GLY A 364 17.04 17.23 14.72
C GLY A 364 18.28 16.55 15.32
N LEU A 365 19.02 15.76 14.52
CA LEU A 365 20.27 15.10 14.92
C LEU A 365 21.51 15.65 14.17
N PRO A 366 21.74 16.98 14.13
CA PRO A 366 22.90 17.54 13.44
C PRO A 366 24.21 17.12 14.12
N GLY A 367 25.20 16.75 13.32
CA GLY A 367 26.54 16.37 13.82
C GLY A 367 26.63 14.96 14.42
N VAL A 368 25.56 14.15 14.38
CA VAL A 368 25.64 12.72 14.75
C VAL A 368 26.54 11.94 13.79
N ALA A 369 26.45 12.26 12.50
CA ALA A 369 27.36 11.76 11.47
C ALA A 369 28.51 12.75 11.25
N VAL A 370 29.74 12.26 11.31
CA VAL A 370 30.96 13.03 11.04
C VAL A 370 31.69 12.50 9.81
N SER A 371 32.29 13.40 9.03
CA SER A 371 33.16 13.02 7.90
C SER A 371 34.62 13.37 8.21
N PRO A 372 35.62 12.58 7.75
CA PRO A 372 37.03 12.94 7.90
C PRO A 372 37.36 14.35 7.38
N THR A 373 36.75 14.75 6.26
CA THR A 373 37.00 16.04 5.60
C THR A 373 36.40 17.24 6.35
N THR A 374 35.34 17.03 7.13
CA THR A 374 34.65 18.09 7.89
C THR A 374 34.61 17.86 9.39
N LEU A 375 35.48 16.97 9.88
CA LEU A 375 35.45 16.41 11.23
C LEU A 375 35.34 17.46 12.34
N ARG A 376 36.19 18.49 12.31
CA ARG A 376 36.16 19.57 13.32
C ARG A 376 34.80 20.25 13.40
N ARG A 377 34.23 20.61 12.26
CA ARG A 377 32.92 21.29 12.19
C ARG A 377 31.82 20.37 12.71
N ASP A 378 31.86 19.10 12.33
CA ASP A 378 30.81 18.15 12.68
C ASP A 378 30.88 17.76 14.17
N VAL A 379 32.09 17.61 14.73
CA VAL A 379 32.30 17.44 16.19
C VAL A 379 31.81 18.65 16.98
N ILE A 380 32.08 19.88 16.55
CA ILE A 380 31.57 21.09 17.21
C ILE A 380 30.03 21.12 17.19
N ARG A 381 29.41 20.72 16.08
CA ARG A 381 27.95 20.59 15.99
C ARG A 381 27.42 19.51 16.93
N SER A 382 28.10 18.36 17.02
CA SER A 382 27.74 17.27 17.92
C SER A 382 27.78 17.70 19.38
N ILE A 383 28.85 18.36 19.82
CA ILE A 383 28.97 18.94 21.17
C ILE A 383 27.85 19.97 21.39
N SER A 384 27.64 20.91 20.46
CA SER A 384 26.58 21.90 20.61
C SER A 384 25.18 21.28 20.70
N ARG A 385 24.94 20.15 20.03
CA ARG A 385 23.67 19.41 20.13
C ARG A 385 23.55 18.76 21.51
N ASN A 386 24.59 18.08 21.97
CA ASN A 386 24.60 17.43 23.28
C ASN A 386 24.38 18.43 24.43
N GLU A 387 25.03 19.60 24.38
CA GLU A 387 24.87 20.65 25.40
C GLU A 387 23.46 21.29 25.41
N LYS A 388 22.73 21.23 24.30
CA LYS A 388 21.39 21.83 24.16
C LYS A 388 20.25 20.82 24.34
N ALA A 389 20.54 19.52 24.27
CA ALA A 389 19.51 18.49 24.30
C ALA A 389 18.85 18.40 25.68
N THR A 390 17.54 18.23 25.69
CA THR A 390 16.71 18.10 26.90
C THR A 390 15.88 16.82 26.82
N HIS A 391 15.50 16.27 27.98
CA HIS A 391 14.70 15.06 28.03
C HIS A 391 13.28 15.35 27.48
N PRO A 392 12.82 14.64 26.44
CA PRO A 392 11.45 14.81 25.93
C PRO A 392 10.43 14.21 26.91
N HIS A 393 9.36 14.94 27.22
CA HIS A 393 8.31 14.46 28.12
C HIS A 393 7.23 13.73 27.30
N MET A 394 7.45 12.44 27.03
CA MET A 394 6.58 11.64 26.15
C MET A 394 5.52 10.80 26.87
N GLY A 395 5.56 10.69 28.20
CA GLY A 395 4.70 9.74 28.94
C GLY A 395 3.20 9.89 28.66
N GLU A 396 2.67 11.12 28.67
CA GLU A 396 1.24 11.35 28.36
C GLU A 396 0.88 11.01 26.90
N VAL A 397 1.81 11.27 25.97
CA VAL A 397 1.66 10.97 24.53
C VAL A 397 1.68 9.45 24.33
N ASP A 398 2.62 8.76 24.94
CA ASP A 398 2.78 7.30 24.85
C ASP A 398 1.57 6.57 25.47
N ASP A 399 1.09 7.03 26.63
CA ASP A 399 -0.11 6.50 27.26
C ASP A 399 -1.37 6.74 26.40
N ALA A 400 -1.49 7.92 25.77
CA ALA A 400 -2.57 8.21 24.83
C ALA A 400 -2.47 7.32 23.58
N LEU A 401 -1.25 7.10 23.06
CA LEU A 401 -1.00 6.29 21.88
C LEU A 401 -1.48 4.85 22.10
N VAL A 402 -1.09 4.25 23.22
CA VAL A 402 -1.48 2.87 23.58
C VAL A 402 -3.01 2.76 23.73
N ARG A 403 -3.66 3.72 24.40
CA ARG A 403 -5.11 3.73 24.57
C ARG A 403 -5.86 3.85 23.24
N LEU A 404 -5.50 4.84 22.41
CA LEU A 404 -6.15 5.09 21.12
C LEU A 404 -5.94 3.92 20.16
N ARG A 405 -4.70 3.41 20.09
CA ARG A 405 -4.35 2.23 19.29
C ARG A 405 -5.19 1.03 19.68
N LYS A 406 -5.30 0.73 20.98
CA LYS A 406 -6.11 -0.39 21.47
C LYS A 406 -7.56 -0.28 21.00
N VAL A 407 -8.19 0.89 21.17
CA VAL A 407 -9.59 1.10 20.77
C VAL A 407 -9.78 0.92 19.26
N LEU A 408 -8.90 1.49 18.44
CA LEU A 408 -9.00 1.40 16.98
C LEU A 408 -8.70 0.00 16.44
N VAL A 409 -7.70 -0.70 17.02
CA VAL A 409 -7.42 -2.11 16.68
C VAL A 409 -8.57 -3.01 17.10
N ASP A 410 -9.13 -2.83 18.30
CA ASP A 410 -10.27 -3.62 18.78
C ASP A 410 -11.50 -3.41 17.85
N TYR A 411 -11.76 -2.17 17.39
CA TYR A 411 -12.80 -1.86 16.40
C TYR A 411 -12.57 -2.54 15.03
N ARG A 412 -11.37 -2.41 14.45
CA ARG A 412 -11.03 -3.06 13.16
C ARG A 412 -11.09 -4.59 13.26
N GLY A 413 -10.65 -5.12 14.39
CA GLY A 413 -10.75 -6.52 14.72
C GLY A 413 -12.21 -6.97 14.78
N ALA A 414 -13.09 -6.21 15.40
CA ALA A 414 -14.52 -6.53 15.47
C ALA A 414 -15.21 -6.54 14.08
N LEU A 415 -14.84 -5.61 13.19
CA LEU A 415 -15.38 -5.57 11.81
C LEU A 415 -15.04 -6.80 10.97
N SER A 416 -13.80 -7.28 11.08
CA SER A 416 -13.22 -8.33 10.22
C SER A 416 -13.25 -9.73 10.83
N ARG A 417 -13.51 -9.84 12.14
CA ARG A 417 -13.60 -11.13 12.84
C ARG A 417 -14.83 -11.88 12.38
N ARG A 418 -14.60 -13.11 11.89
CA ARG A 418 -15.67 -14.05 11.57
C ARG A 418 -16.23 -14.65 12.85
N ASP A 419 -17.55 -14.65 12.98
CA ASP A 419 -18.22 -15.34 14.07
C ASP A 419 -18.01 -16.86 13.92
N PRO A 420 -17.68 -17.58 15.02
CA PRO A 420 -17.35 -18.99 14.95
C PRO A 420 -18.53 -19.90 14.59
N GLU A 421 -19.78 -19.46 14.82
CA GLU A 421 -20.99 -20.21 14.45
C GLU A 421 -21.44 -19.90 13.02
N LEU A 422 -21.40 -18.62 12.61
CA LEU A 422 -21.90 -18.18 11.30
C LEU A 422 -20.85 -18.20 10.19
N GLY A 423 -19.56 -18.18 10.53
CA GLY A 423 -18.45 -18.18 9.57
C GLY A 423 -18.28 -16.87 8.76
N VAL A 424 -19.04 -15.83 9.10
CA VAL A 424 -19.07 -14.52 8.42
C VAL A 424 -18.74 -13.40 9.41
N SER A 425 -18.17 -12.30 8.90
CA SER A 425 -17.90 -11.08 9.64
C SER A 425 -18.94 -10.00 9.35
N VAL A 426 -18.95 -8.93 10.15
CA VAL A 426 -19.79 -7.75 9.90
C VAL A 426 -19.49 -7.14 8.54
N LEU A 427 -18.21 -7.09 8.16
CA LEU A 427 -17.79 -6.57 6.86
C LEU A 427 -18.29 -7.44 5.69
N ASP A 428 -18.29 -8.77 5.86
CA ASP A 428 -18.89 -9.69 4.88
C ASP A 428 -20.40 -9.40 4.73
N CYS A 429 -21.11 -9.16 5.83
CA CYS A 429 -22.54 -8.81 5.79
C CYS A 429 -22.81 -7.50 5.06
N LEU A 430 -22.07 -6.43 5.36
CA LEU A 430 -22.23 -5.13 4.67
C LEU A 430 -21.97 -5.27 3.17
N THR A 431 -20.91 -5.98 2.79
CA THR A 431 -20.53 -6.22 1.39
C THR A 431 -21.65 -6.94 0.62
N GLU A 432 -22.17 -8.03 1.18
CA GLU A 432 -23.23 -8.82 0.53
C GLU A 432 -24.58 -8.10 0.50
N LEU A 433 -24.93 -7.36 1.55
CA LEU A 433 -26.15 -6.54 1.55
C LEU A 433 -26.10 -5.44 0.48
N SER A 434 -24.96 -4.79 0.29
CA SER A 434 -24.77 -3.83 -0.81
C SER A 434 -24.81 -4.50 -2.19
N ARG A 435 -24.23 -5.69 -2.34
CA ARG A 435 -24.35 -6.47 -3.59
C ARG A 435 -25.81 -6.79 -3.92
N LEU A 436 -26.61 -7.19 -2.93
CA LEU A 436 -28.04 -7.46 -3.10
C LEU A 436 -28.83 -6.20 -3.49
N ALA A 437 -28.48 -5.03 -2.92
CA ALA A 437 -29.10 -3.76 -3.27
C ALA A 437 -28.81 -3.32 -4.71
N LEU A 438 -27.70 -3.75 -5.30
CA LEU A 438 -27.31 -3.43 -6.69
C LEU A 438 -27.96 -4.34 -7.75
N LEU A 439 -28.74 -5.35 -7.35
CA LEU A 439 -29.46 -6.21 -8.28
C LEU A 439 -30.51 -5.42 -9.08
N PRO A 440 -30.80 -5.80 -10.35
CA PRO A 440 -31.83 -5.13 -11.17
C PRO A 440 -33.21 -5.08 -10.50
N ALA A 441 -33.55 -6.12 -9.73
CA ALA A 441 -34.71 -6.18 -8.85
C ALA A 441 -34.20 -6.45 -7.43
N ALA A 442 -33.93 -5.39 -6.68
CA ALA A 442 -33.41 -5.50 -5.32
C ALA A 442 -34.45 -6.16 -4.40
N PRO A 443 -34.05 -7.14 -3.56
CA PRO A 443 -34.96 -7.72 -2.57
C PRO A 443 -35.37 -6.67 -1.55
N ALA A 444 -36.61 -6.76 -1.04
CA ALA A 444 -37.21 -5.75 -0.18
C ALA A 444 -37.77 -6.30 1.13
N THR A 445 -37.50 -7.56 1.47
CA THR A 445 -38.04 -8.18 2.69
C THR A 445 -37.63 -7.45 3.95
N THR A 446 -38.58 -7.33 4.86
CA THR A 446 -38.38 -6.78 6.20
C THR A 446 -38.26 -7.87 7.27
N ALA A 447 -38.39 -9.14 6.89
CA ALA A 447 -38.36 -10.27 7.80
C ALA A 447 -37.03 -10.36 8.57
N ARG A 448 -37.12 -10.76 9.84
CA ARG A 448 -35.99 -11.06 10.72
C ARG A 448 -36.04 -12.50 11.18
N LEU A 449 -34.91 -13.17 11.05
CA LEU A 449 -34.73 -14.57 11.40
C LEU A 449 -34.04 -14.69 12.75
N SER A 450 -34.37 -15.75 13.50
CA SER A 450 -33.72 -16.02 14.78
C SER A 450 -32.25 -16.41 14.58
N ARG A 451 -31.40 -16.20 15.60
CA ARG A 451 -29.99 -16.66 15.57
C ARG A 451 -29.87 -18.16 15.28
N ARG A 452 -30.80 -18.96 15.80
CA ARG A 452 -30.87 -20.40 15.56
C ARG A 452 -31.16 -20.73 14.09
N SER A 453 -32.10 -20.00 13.48
CA SER A 453 -32.46 -20.15 12.06
C SER A 453 -31.27 -19.85 11.14
N ILE A 454 -30.61 -18.70 11.34
CA ILE A 454 -29.45 -18.33 10.51
C ILE A 454 -28.27 -19.30 10.69
N ALA A 455 -28.01 -19.78 11.92
CA ALA A 455 -26.95 -20.75 12.19
C ALA A 455 -27.23 -22.13 11.56
N ALA A 456 -28.49 -22.58 11.57
CA ALA A 456 -28.88 -23.85 10.95
C ALA A 456 -28.71 -23.85 9.42
N MET A 457 -28.64 -22.66 8.79
CA MET A 457 -28.58 -22.54 7.34
C MET A 457 -27.17 -22.31 6.78
N VAL A 458 -26.14 -22.11 7.61
CA VAL A 458 -24.77 -21.74 7.16
C VAL A 458 -24.26 -22.62 6.00
N ASP A 459 -24.34 -23.95 6.13
CA ASP A 459 -23.88 -24.92 5.12
C ASP A 459 -24.97 -25.33 4.09
N GLY A 460 -26.20 -24.81 4.24
CA GLY A 460 -27.39 -25.31 3.55
C GLY A 460 -28.23 -24.25 2.82
N ARG A 461 -27.83 -22.97 2.82
CA ARG A 461 -28.61 -21.85 2.23
C ARG A 461 -29.11 -22.10 0.82
N GLY A 462 -28.26 -22.62 -0.07
CA GLY A 462 -28.65 -22.91 -1.46
C GLY A 462 -29.80 -23.92 -1.56
N ARG A 463 -29.77 -24.99 -0.74
CA ARG A 463 -30.86 -25.99 -0.69
C ARG A 463 -32.14 -25.41 -0.12
N VAL A 464 -32.03 -24.49 0.85
CA VAL A 464 -33.19 -23.80 1.42
C VAL A 464 -33.80 -22.84 0.38
N ALA A 465 -32.97 -22.11 -0.36
CA ALA A 465 -33.41 -21.28 -1.48
C ALA A 465 -34.14 -22.11 -2.55
N GLU A 466 -33.58 -23.26 -2.95
CA GLU A 466 -34.23 -24.20 -3.88
C GLU A 466 -35.60 -24.68 -3.35
N THR A 467 -35.69 -24.99 -2.06
CA THR A 467 -36.94 -25.40 -1.40
C THR A 467 -37.98 -24.28 -1.44
N MET A 468 -37.57 -23.03 -1.17
CA MET A 468 -38.45 -21.87 -1.23
C MET A 468 -38.89 -21.52 -2.65
N VAL A 469 -37.99 -21.61 -3.64
CA VAL A 469 -38.33 -21.45 -5.06
C VAL A 469 -39.28 -22.56 -5.53
N GLY A 470 -39.07 -23.80 -5.05
CA GLY A 470 -40.00 -24.90 -5.24
C GLY A 470 -41.40 -24.58 -4.72
N ALA A 471 -41.52 -24.06 -3.50
CA ALA A 471 -42.79 -23.63 -2.93
C ALA A 471 -43.44 -22.47 -3.74
N ALA A 472 -42.64 -21.52 -4.21
CA ALA A 472 -43.10 -20.41 -5.05
C ALA A 472 -43.66 -20.86 -6.40
N ASN A 473 -42.98 -21.82 -7.06
CA ASN A 473 -43.44 -22.41 -8.33
C ASN A 473 -44.79 -23.12 -8.18
N LEU A 474 -45.04 -23.71 -7.01
CA LEU A 474 -46.32 -24.32 -6.67
C LEU A 474 -47.40 -23.30 -6.27
N GLY A 475 -47.09 -22.00 -6.29
CA GLY A 475 -48.04 -20.91 -6.06
C GLY A 475 -48.19 -20.47 -4.61
N GLU A 476 -47.28 -20.86 -3.70
CA GLU A 476 -47.36 -20.51 -2.27
C GLU A 476 -47.38 -19.00 -2.01
N PHE A 477 -46.61 -18.22 -2.78
CA PHE A 477 -46.53 -16.77 -2.62
C PHE A 477 -47.44 -15.99 -3.59
N LYS A 478 -48.30 -16.65 -4.37
CA LYS A 478 -49.24 -15.97 -5.29
C LYS A 478 -50.47 -15.42 -4.59
N TYR A 479 -50.76 -15.87 -3.37
CA TYR A 479 -51.95 -15.52 -2.62
C TYR A 479 -51.57 -15.21 -1.17
N GLY A 480 -52.08 -14.12 -0.63
CA GLY A 480 -51.88 -13.69 0.76
C GLY A 480 -53.15 -13.81 1.62
N PRO A 481 -53.07 -13.39 2.90
CA PRO A 481 -54.21 -13.35 3.81
C PRO A 481 -55.32 -12.44 3.25
N GLY A 482 -56.41 -13.02 2.77
CA GLY A 482 -57.57 -12.31 2.23
C GLY A 482 -57.81 -12.46 0.72
N ASP A 483 -56.83 -12.97 -0.04
CA ASP A 483 -56.97 -13.15 -1.50
C ASP A 483 -57.76 -14.41 -1.88
N SER A 484 -57.79 -15.39 -0.99
CA SER A 484 -58.57 -16.62 -1.15
C SER A 484 -59.13 -17.07 0.20
N PRO A 485 -60.41 -17.48 0.26
CA PRO A 485 -60.99 -18.08 1.46
C PRO A 485 -60.38 -19.46 1.78
N TRP A 486 -59.63 -20.05 0.84
CA TRP A 486 -58.85 -21.27 1.05
C TRP A 486 -57.42 -21.00 1.57
N TYR A 487 -57.02 -19.73 1.70
CA TYR A 487 -55.70 -19.37 2.22
C TYR A 487 -55.53 -19.85 3.67
N GLY A 488 -54.48 -20.63 3.94
CA GLY A 488 -54.20 -21.19 5.26
C GLY A 488 -55.01 -22.45 5.63
N ALA A 489 -55.86 -22.95 4.72
CA ALA A 489 -56.61 -24.20 4.92
C ALA A 489 -55.66 -25.41 5.04
N ARG A 490 -55.99 -26.33 5.95
CA ARG A 490 -55.16 -27.51 6.27
C ARG A 490 -55.90 -28.78 5.89
N PHE A 491 -55.31 -29.57 5.01
CA PHE A 491 -55.82 -30.87 4.61
C PHE A 491 -54.77 -31.94 4.92
N THR A 492 -55.20 -33.05 5.50
CA THR A 492 -54.31 -34.20 5.76
C THR A 492 -54.06 -35.05 4.51
N GLU A 493 -54.96 -34.98 3.52
CA GLU A 493 -54.89 -35.76 2.27
C GLU A 493 -55.38 -34.91 1.08
N SER A 494 -54.78 -35.08 -0.10
CA SER A 494 -55.14 -34.31 -1.32
C SER A 494 -56.58 -34.54 -1.79
N VAL A 495 -57.16 -35.72 -1.51
CA VAL A 495 -58.56 -36.02 -1.82
C VAL A 495 -59.50 -35.14 -0.98
N GLY A 496 -59.09 -34.82 0.26
CA GLY A 496 -59.87 -34.00 1.18
C GLY A 496 -60.06 -32.54 0.72
N ALA A 497 -59.15 -31.99 -0.08
CA ALA A 497 -59.29 -30.64 -0.64
C ALA A 497 -60.35 -30.59 -1.75
N GLY A 498 -60.33 -31.58 -2.66
CA GLY A 498 -61.35 -31.72 -3.70
C GLY A 498 -62.74 -32.00 -3.11
N ASP A 499 -62.81 -32.86 -2.10
CA ASP A 499 -64.05 -33.19 -1.39
C ASP A 499 -64.62 -31.98 -0.64
N ALA A 500 -63.78 -31.18 0.02
CA ALA A 500 -64.21 -29.96 0.70
C ALA A 500 -64.69 -28.88 -0.28
N HIS A 501 -64.01 -28.69 -1.42
CA HIS A 501 -64.48 -27.77 -2.47
C HIS A 501 -65.81 -28.22 -3.05
N GLN A 502 -65.95 -29.53 -3.34
CA GLN A 502 -67.20 -30.08 -3.83
C GLN A 502 -68.33 -29.96 -2.79
N LEU A 503 -68.01 -30.10 -1.50
CA LEU A 503 -68.95 -29.90 -0.40
C LEU A 503 -69.41 -28.43 -0.32
N ALA A 504 -68.50 -27.47 -0.43
CA ALA A 504 -68.83 -26.04 -0.50
C ALA A 504 -69.72 -25.71 -1.72
N LYS A 505 -69.42 -26.29 -2.91
CA LYS A 505 -70.27 -26.18 -4.11
C LYS A 505 -71.67 -26.73 -3.88
N ASN A 506 -71.79 -27.90 -3.24
CA ASN A 506 -73.09 -28.52 -2.94
C ASN A 506 -73.91 -27.70 -1.94
N LEU A 507 -73.26 -27.20 -0.89
CA LEU A 507 -73.89 -26.34 0.12
C LEU A 507 -74.38 -25.02 -0.48
N HIS A 508 -73.55 -24.34 -1.27
CA HIS A 508 -73.89 -23.06 -1.91
C HIS A 508 -75.01 -23.21 -2.96
N HIS A 509 -74.89 -24.17 -3.88
CA HIS A 509 -75.82 -24.28 -5.02
C HIS A 509 -77.12 -25.01 -4.70
N ARG A 510 -77.15 -25.88 -3.67
CA ARG A 510 -78.29 -26.80 -3.45
C ARG A 510 -78.78 -26.82 -2.02
N ASP A 511 -77.92 -27.18 -1.07
CA ASP A 511 -78.39 -27.67 0.24
C ASP A 511 -78.77 -26.51 1.19
N LEU A 512 -77.99 -25.42 1.24
CA LEU A 512 -78.34 -24.23 2.02
C LEU A 512 -79.54 -23.46 1.44
N PRO A 513 -79.65 -23.18 0.12
CA PRO A 513 -80.83 -22.52 -0.44
C PRO A 513 -82.13 -23.29 -0.18
N ARG A 514 -82.09 -24.63 -0.30
CA ARG A 514 -83.24 -25.49 0.00
C ARG A 514 -83.64 -25.44 1.48
N LEU A 515 -82.66 -25.42 2.38
CA LEU A 515 -82.93 -25.27 3.81
C LEU A 515 -83.58 -23.92 4.10
N LEU A 516 -83.04 -22.82 3.57
CA LEU A 516 -83.56 -21.48 3.80
C LEU A 516 -85.00 -21.33 3.28
N GLU A 517 -85.29 -21.79 2.07
CA GLU A 517 -86.65 -21.75 1.50
C GLU A 517 -87.66 -22.48 2.40
N ARG A 518 -87.31 -23.68 2.87
CA ARG A 518 -88.18 -24.49 3.75
C ARG A 518 -88.25 -23.97 5.17
N ALA A 519 -87.17 -23.41 5.68
CA ALA A 519 -87.13 -22.79 6.99
C ALA A 519 -87.97 -21.52 7.03
N GLU A 520 -87.90 -20.68 6.00
CA GLU A 520 -88.74 -19.49 5.87
C GLU A 520 -90.22 -19.84 5.76
N GLU A 521 -90.58 -20.91 5.04
CA GLU A 521 -91.97 -21.42 4.97
C GLU A 521 -92.47 -21.88 6.36
N VAL A 522 -91.65 -22.64 7.09
CA VAL A 522 -92.01 -23.19 8.42
C VAL A 522 -92.01 -22.12 9.51
N ILE A 523 -91.02 -21.23 9.55
CA ILE A 523 -90.93 -20.17 10.56
C ILE A 523 -91.88 -19.02 10.22
N GLY A 524 -92.03 -18.68 8.94
CA GLY A 524 -92.94 -17.62 8.47
C GLY A 524 -94.42 -17.93 8.65
N SER A 525 -94.78 -19.21 8.78
CA SER A 525 -96.13 -19.64 9.22
C SER A 525 -96.34 -19.57 10.73
N THR A 526 -95.32 -19.16 11.50
CA THR A 526 -95.42 -18.89 12.94
C THR A 526 -95.29 -17.38 13.23
N ARG A 527 -95.45 -17.00 14.50
CA ARG A 527 -95.25 -15.62 14.97
C ARG A 527 -93.83 -15.37 15.51
N MET A 528 -92.88 -16.27 15.26
CA MET A 528 -91.47 -16.06 15.61
C MET A 528 -90.85 -14.96 14.75
N ARG A 529 -89.86 -14.26 15.31
CA ARG A 529 -88.96 -13.41 14.53
C ARG A 529 -88.18 -14.28 13.52
N PRO A 530 -87.71 -13.74 12.38
CA PRO A 530 -86.78 -14.45 11.49
C PRO A 530 -85.52 -14.93 12.24
N PHE A 531 -84.95 -16.05 11.80
CA PHE A 531 -83.69 -16.59 12.32
C PHE A 531 -82.49 -15.86 11.69
N GLU A 532 -81.41 -15.67 12.45
CA GLU A 532 -80.21 -14.94 12.00
C GLU A 532 -79.05 -15.86 11.62
N SER A 533 -79.01 -17.10 12.13
CA SER A 533 -77.99 -18.10 11.83
C SER A 533 -78.56 -19.52 11.69
N VAL A 534 -77.78 -20.45 11.15
CA VAL A 534 -78.17 -21.87 11.03
C VAL A 534 -78.29 -22.50 12.42
N SER A 535 -77.43 -22.11 13.36
CA SER A 535 -77.51 -22.55 14.76
C SER A 535 -78.82 -22.11 15.42
N GLU A 536 -79.23 -20.85 15.22
CA GLU A 536 -80.51 -20.34 15.74
C GLU A 536 -81.73 -21.02 15.13
N LEU A 537 -81.72 -21.29 13.82
CA LEU A 537 -82.76 -22.08 13.15
C LEU A 537 -82.94 -23.45 13.82
N GLY A 538 -81.84 -24.10 14.22
CA GLY A 538 -81.88 -25.36 14.96
C GLY A 538 -82.57 -25.23 16.32
N VAL A 539 -82.40 -24.11 17.02
CA VAL A 539 -83.13 -23.82 18.28
C VAL A 539 -84.63 -23.70 18.01
N TYR A 540 -85.03 -23.02 16.93
CA TYR A 540 -86.44 -22.84 16.58
C TYR A 540 -87.12 -24.17 16.24
N LEU A 541 -86.47 -24.99 15.40
CA LEU A 541 -87.02 -26.28 14.98
C LEU A 541 -87.13 -27.27 16.14
N ARG A 542 -86.16 -27.29 17.06
CA ARG A 542 -86.24 -28.09 18.29
C ARG A 542 -87.39 -27.63 19.17
N LEU A 543 -87.51 -26.32 19.41
CA LEU A 543 -88.59 -25.75 20.22
C LEU A 543 -89.97 -26.07 19.62
N LEU A 544 -90.15 -25.90 18.31
CA LEU A 544 -91.40 -26.21 17.62
C LEU A 544 -91.75 -27.70 17.68
N THR A 545 -90.75 -28.58 17.58
CA THR A 545 -90.93 -30.03 17.73
C THR A 545 -91.36 -30.38 19.15
N GLU A 546 -90.68 -29.83 20.15
CA GLU A 546 -91.01 -30.06 21.56
C GLU A 546 -92.39 -29.51 21.95
N ILE A 547 -92.78 -28.37 21.40
CA ILE A 547 -94.11 -27.79 21.62
C ILE A 547 -95.17 -28.65 20.93
N ARG A 548 -94.94 -29.16 19.72
CA ARG A 548 -95.84 -30.13 19.07
C ARG A 548 -96.09 -31.34 19.97
N ASP A 549 -95.02 -31.98 20.44
CA ASP A 549 -95.11 -33.17 21.29
C ASP A 549 -95.84 -32.89 22.62
N THR A 550 -95.80 -31.63 23.05
CA THR A 550 -96.50 -31.13 24.24
C THR A 550 -97.98 -30.87 23.96
N LEU A 551 -98.31 -30.24 22.83
CA LEU A 551 -99.67 -29.95 22.39
C LEU A 551 -100.43 -31.20 21.93
N ASP A 552 -99.74 -32.30 21.65
CA ASP A 552 -100.33 -33.64 21.48
C ASP A 552 -100.90 -34.20 22.79
N LYS A 553 -100.35 -33.79 23.94
CA LYS A 553 -100.71 -34.30 25.27
C LYS A 553 -101.52 -33.30 26.10
N PHE A 554 -101.33 -32.01 25.85
CA PHE A 554 -101.99 -30.90 26.57
C PHE A 554 -102.81 -30.03 25.62
N MET A 555 -103.83 -29.36 26.17
CA MET A 555 -104.60 -28.34 25.47
C MET A 555 -103.73 -27.07 25.25
N PRO A 556 -103.87 -26.35 24.13
CA PRO A 556 -103.07 -25.14 23.84
C PRO A 556 -103.08 -24.08 24.93
N VAL A 557 -104.19 -23.98 25.68
CA VAL A 557 -104.39 -23.05 26.82
C VAL A 557 -103.32 -23.20 27.90
N VAL A 558 -102.60 -24.33 27.96
CA VAL A 558 -101.48 -24.54 28.89
C VAL A 558 -100.33 -23.53 28.68
N PHE A 559 -100.24 -22.91 27.50
CA PHE A 559 -99.27 -21.88 27.17
C PHE A 559 -99.77 -20.44 27.43
N ASP A 560 -101.05 -20.22 27.75
CA ASP A 560 -101.64 -18.88 27.89
C ASP A 560 -101.29 -18.20 29.23
N ARG A 561 -101.14 -18.98 30.31
CA ARG A 561 -100.88 -18.47 31.68
C ARG A 561 -99.63 -19.11 32.28
N SER A 562 -99.05 -18.45 33.28
CA SER A 562 -97.92 -19.02 34.02
C SER A 562 -98.29 -20.36 34.65
N VAL A 563 -97.55 -21.42 34.29
CA VAL A 563 -97.72 -22.74 34.89
C VAL A 563 -96.82 -22.92 36.12
N ALA A 564 -96.08 -21.90 36.54
CA ALA A 564 -95.18 -21.96 37.70
C ALA A 564 -95.90 -22.41 38.99
N GLU A 565 -97.11 -21.92 39.22
CA GLU A 565 -97.93 -22.36 40.37
C GLU A 565 -98.40 -23.82 40.22
N LEU A 566 -98.60 -24.31 38.99
CA LEU A 566 -98.96 -25.70 38.70
C LEU A 566 -97.77 -26.64 38.88
N VAL A 567 -96.58 -26.20 38.48
CA VAL A 567 -95.30 -26.89 38.73
C VAL A 567 -95.08 -27.02 40.23
N ALA A 568 -95.18 -25.92 40.98
CA ALA A 568 -95.04 -25.93 42.44
C ALA A 568 -96.09 -26.82 43.13
N ALA A 569 -97.33 -26.86 42.62
CA ALA A 569 -98.39 -27.67 43.20
C ALA A 569 -98.19 -29.18 42.94
N THR A 570 -97.57 -29.53 41.81
CA THR A 570 -97.28 -30.91 41.40
C THR A 570 -95.98 -31.46 41.97
N ALA A 571 -95.07 -30.59 42.44
CA ALA A 571 -93.81 -30.94 43.08
C ALA A 571 -93.96 -31.74 44.40
N PRO A 572 -92.93 -32.51 44.80
CA PRO A 572 -92.86 -33.13 46.13
C PRO A 572 -93.09 -32.11 47.26
N LYS A 573 -93.66 -32.54 48.39
CA LYS A 573 -94.09 -31.63 49.48
C LYS A 573 -92.94 -30.76 50.05
N ARG A 574 -91.68 -31.22 49.93
CA ARG A 574 -90.48 -30.48 50.40
C ARG A 574 -90.14 -29.25 49.55
N GLU A 575 -90.52 -29.22 48.27
CA GLU A 575 -90.09 -28.16 47.33
C GLU A 575 -91.03 -26.94 47.28
N ALA A 576 -92.18 -27.00 47.95
CA ALA A 576 -93.11 -25.87 48.07
C ALA A 576 -93.85 -25.89 49.43
N PRO A 577 -93.16 -25.52 50.53
CA PRO A 577 -93.68 -25.62 51.91
C PRO A 577 -94.81 -24.62 52.21
N ASP A 578 -94.82 -23.47 51.54
CA ASP A 578 -95.76 -22.36 51.83
C ASP A 578 -97.16 -22.53 51.21
N MET A 579 -97.39 -23.62 50.47
CA MET A 579 -98.65 -23.84 49.75
C MET A 579 -99.66 -24.64 50.57
N SER A 580 -100.84 -24.06 50.86
CA SER A 580 -101.90 -24.73 51.60
C SER A 580 -102.42 -25.98 50.88
N SER A 581 -102.84 -27.00 51.64
CA SER A 581 -103.31 -28.29 51.09
C SER A 581 -104.56 -28.15 50.21
N ALA A 582 -105.43 -27.17 50.51
CA ALA A 582 -106.60 -26.83 49.72
C ALA A 582 -106.21 -26.21 48.36
N ASN A 583 -105.25 -25.27 48.36
CA ASN A 583 -104.79 -24.63 47.12
C ASN A 583 -104.01 -25.62 46.24
N ARG A 584 -103.17 -26.49 46.84
CA ARG A 584 -102.44 -27.54 46.14
C ARG A 584 -103.37 -28.54 45.43
N ARG A 585 -104.48 -28.95 46.08
CA ARG A 585 -105.50 -29.81 45.43
C ARG A 585 -106.20 -29.10 44.28
N ARG A 586 -106.56 -27.81 44.44
CA ARG A 586 -107.20 -27.00 43.39
C ARG A 586 -106.30 -26.88 42.15
N LEU A 587 -105.03 -26.52 42.34
CA LEU A 587 -104.06 -26.35 41.26
C LEU A 587 -103.67 -27.69 40.60
N LYS A 588 -103.57 -28.79 41.35
CA LYS A 588 -103.40 -30.14 40.75
C LYS A 588 -104.59 -30.56 39.89
N LYS A 589 -105.81 -30.16 40.26
CA LYS A 589 -107.01 -30.40 39.45
C LYS A 589 -106.95 -29.58 38.16
N LEU A 590 -106.63 -28.29 38.25
CA LEU A 590 -106.45 -27.39 37.10
C LEU A 590 -105.35 -27.89 36.14
N ALA A 591 -104.23 -28.39 36.66
CA ALA A 591 -103.16 -28.98 35.87
C ALA A 591 -103.61 -30.22 35.06
N ARG A 592 -104.56 -31.01 35.58
CA ARG A 592 -105.14 -32.16 34.86
C ARG A 592 -106.18 -31.73 33.84
N GLU A 593 -106.87 -30.62 34.05
CA GLU A 593 -107.82 -30.03 33.07
C GLU A 593 -107.10 -29.53 31.82
N TYR A 594 -105.81 -29.19 31.91
CA TYR A 594 -104.99 -28.86 30.75
C TYR A 594 -104.48 -30.08 29.97
N VAL A 595 -104.65 -31.31 30.48
CA VAL A 595 -104.32 -32.54 29.72
C VAL A 595 -105.47 -32.85 28.75
N ARG A 596 -105.14 -33.28 27.52
CA ARG A 596 -106.17 -33.66 26.54
C ARG A 596 -107.00 -34.86 27.02
N PRO A 597 -108.31 -34.90 26.73
CA PRO A 597 -109.15 -36.04 27.07
C PRO A 597 -108.60 -37.35 26.47
N GLY A 598 -108.44 -38.38 27.30
CA GLY A 598 -107.94 -39.71 26.88
C GLY A 598 -106.42 -39.91 26.98
N VAL A 599 -105.64 -38.87 27.31
CA VAL A 599 -104.18 -38.95 27.46
C VAL A 599 -103.81 -39.11 28.93
N HIS A 600 -103.01 -40.13 29.28
CA HIS A 600 -102.47 -40.30 30.62
C HIS A 600 -101.01 -39.85 30.69
N ILE A 601 -100.70 -38.94 31.61
CA ILE A 601 -99.34 -38.43 31.84
C ILE A 601 -98.80 -39.03 33.14
N ALA A 602 -97.84 -39.95 33.01
CA ALA A 602 -97.24 -40.64 34.15
C ALA A 602 -96.51 -39.67 35.10
N ASP A 603 -95.78 -38.70 34.54
CA ASP A 603 -95.11 -37.63 35.27
C ASP A 603 -95.64 -36.25 34.84
N LEU A 604 -96.72 -35.83 35.49
CA LEU A 604 -97.33 -34.53 35.25
C LEU A 604 -96.43 -33.38 35.70
N HIS A 605 -95.57 -33.59 36.70
CA HIS A 605 -94.69 -32.56 37.22
C HIS A 605 -93.56 -32.24 36.22
N GLY A 606 -92.84 -33.26 35.75
CA GLY A 606 -91.80 -33.09 34.73
C GLY A 606 -92.34 -32.60 33.37
N ALA A 607 -93.58 -32.95 33.01
CA ALA A 607 -94.23 -32.40 31.83
C ALA A 607 -94.52 -30.90 31.95
N LEU A 608 -95.01 -30.43 33.11
CA LEU A 608 -95.25 -29.00 33.36
C LEU A 608 -93.95 -28.19 33.48
N GLN A 609 -92.87 -28.78 34.01
CA GLN A 609 -91.54 -28.16 34.01
C GLN A 609 -91.03 -27.94 32.58
N ARG A 610 -91.18 -28.93 31.70
CA ARG A 610 -90.84 -28.78 30.27
C ARG A 610 -91.69 -27.73 29.58
N ILE A 611 -93.00 -27.70 29.83
CA ILE A 611 -93.88 -26.61 29.33
C ILE A 611 -93.38 -25.24 29.81
N GLN A 612 -92.99 -25.12 31.09
CA GLN A 612 -92.48 -23.87 31.63
C GLN A 612 -91.16 -23.45 30.96
N GLN A 613 -90.25 -24.40 30.70
CA GLN A 613 -89.01 -24.15 29.96
C GLN A 613 -89.29 -23.74 28.51
N GLN A 614 -90.14 -24.48 27.79
CA GLN A 614 -90.58 -24.16 26.43
C GLN A 614 -91.21 -22.76 26.35
N ARG A 615 -92.03 -22.36 27.35
CA ARG A 615 -92.59 -21.00 27.43
C ARG A 615 -91.53 -19.92 27.55
N VAL A 616 -90.52 -20.13 28.39
CA VAL A 616 -89.41 -19.16 28.55
C VAL A 616 -88.64 -19.01 27.24
N VAL A 617 -88.35 -20.11 26.56
CA VAL A 617 -87.65 -20.09 25.26
C VAL A 617 -88.54 -19.47 24.17
N TRP A 618 -89.82 -19.84 24.09
CA TRP A 618 -90.78 -19.27 23.14
C TRP A 618 -90.96 -17.75 23.29
N GLN A 619 -91.08 -17.26 24.52
CA GLN A 619 -91.20 -15.82 24.80
C GLN A 619 -89.96 -15.01 24.42
N ARG A 620 -88.80 -15.65 24.26
CA ARG A 620 -87.57 -15.00 23.80
C ARG A 620 -87.62 -14.62 22.31
N TYR A 621 -88.41 -15.35 21.52
CA TYR A 621 -88.39 -15.27 20.05
C TYR A 621 -89.71 -14.75 19.43
N VAL A 622 -90.72 -14.45 20.25
CA VAL A 622 -92.07 -14.06 19.82
C VAL A 622 -92.55 -12.84 20.62
N SER A 623 -93.44 -12.03 20.04
CA SER A 623 -94.07 -10.89 20.74
C SER A 623 -94.91 -11.35 21.94
N ALA A 624 -94.81 -10.62 23.06
CA ALA A 624 -95.37 -11.00 24.36
C ALA A 624 -96.88 -11.37 24.29
N GLY A 625 -97.23 -12.53 24.86
CA GLY A 625 -98.62 -12.99 24.98
C GLY A 625 -99.15 -13.84 23.82
N THR A 626 -98.33 -14.16 22.82
CA THR A 626 -98.74 -14.99 21.68
C THR A 626 -98.60 -16.50 21.99
N PRO A 627 -99.66 -17.31 21.88
CA PRO A 627 -99.57 -18.76 22.08
C PRO A 627 -98.82 -19.43 20.91
N PRO A 628 -98.21 -20.60 21.13
CA PRO A 628 -97.50 -21.29 20.06
C PRO A 628 -98.43 -22.01 19.08
N GLU A 629 -98.10 -21.87 17.80
CA GLU A 629 -98.74 -22.58 16.69
C GLU A 629 -97.78 -23.65 16.16
N VAL A 630 -98.32 -24.80 15.76
CA VAL A 630 -97.52 -25.91 15.22
C VAL A 630 -97.63 -25.90 13.70
N PRO A 631 -96.60 -25.44 12.99
CA PRO A 631 -96.58 -25.49 11.53
C PRO A 631 -96.40 -26.93 11.01
N THR A 632 -96.87 -27.17 9.79
CA THR A 632 -96.63 -28.44 9.08
C THR A 632 -95.26 -28.41 8.39
N GLY A 633 -94.57 -29.55 8.31
CA GLY A 633 -93.26 -29.65 7.65
C GLY A 633 -92.03 -29.54 8.56
N ILE A 634 -92.22 -29.36 9.88
CA ILE A 634 -91.11 -29.25 10.86
C ILE A 634 -90.12 -30.42 10.77
N ALA A 635 -90.63 -31.65 10.59
CA ALA A 635 -89.78 -32.85 10.56
C ALA A 635 -88.83 -32.85 9.36
N ASP A 636 -89.33 -32.48 8.17
CA ASP A 636 -88.54 -32.46 6.94
C ASP A 636 -87.49 -31.34 6.98
N THR A 637 -87.86 -30.15 7.47
CA THR A 637 -86.94 -29.02 7.67
C THR A 637 -85.88 -29.32 8.74
N HIS A 638 -86.22 -30.06 9.81
CA HIS A 638 -85.27 -30.46 10.84
C HIS A 638 -84.23 -31.45 10.31
N VAL A 639 -84.61 -32.38 9.42
CA VAL A 639 -83.66 -33.30 8.77
C VAL A 639 -82.71 -32.53 7.85
N LEU A 640 -83.24 -31.61 7.04
CA LEU A 640 -82.43 -30.75 6.17
C LEU A 640 -81.48 -29.86 6.98
N HIS A 641 -81.94 -29.30 8.10
CA HIS A 641 -81.12 -28.50 9.02
C HIS A 641 -79.96 -29.31 9.57
N GLN A 642 -80.24 -30.52 10.07
CA GLN A 642 -79.22 -31.40 10.63
C GLN A 642 -78.15 -31.76 9.58
N GLN A 643 -78.56 -32.04 8.34
CA GLN A 643 -77.64 -32.33 7.25
C GLN A 643 -76.75 -31.12 6.91
N VAL A 644 -77.34 -29.94 6.71
CA VAL A 644 -76.59 -28.71 6.38
C VAL A 644 -75.66 -28.32 7.53
N SER A 645 -76.10 -28.40 8.79
CA SER A 645 -75.26 -28.11 9.95
C SER A 645 -74.04 -29.03 10.02
N GLN A 646 -74.22 -30.33 9.76
CA GLN A 646 -73.13 -31.30 9.75
C GLN A 646 -72.16 -31.06 8.59
N ASP A 647 -72.67 -30.72 7.40
CA ASP A 647 -71.84 -30.42 6.24
C ASP A 647 -71.05 -29.11 6.41
N LEU A 648 -71.61 -28.11 7.11
CA LEU A 648 -70.91 -26.88 7.49
C LEU A 648 -69.80 -27.14 8.52
N GLU A 649 -70.06 -27.94 9.56
CA GLU A 649 -69.04 -28.33 10.55
C GLU A 649 -67.88 -29.12 9.91
N ARG A 650 -68.16 -29.89 8.85
CA ARG A 650 -67.11 -30.58 8.07
C ARG A 650 -66.23 -29.62 7.27
N LEU A 651 -66.73 -28.45 6.89
CA LEU A 651 -65.95 -27.39 6.27
C LEU A 651 -65.16 -26.56 7.29
N ASP A 652 -65.64 -26.43 8.52
CA ASP A 652 -64.93 -25.70 9.60
C ASP A 652 -63.55 -26.30 9.90
N GLY A 653 -63.44 -27.65 9.91
CA GLY A 653 -62.20 -28.36 10.21
C GLY A 653 -61.02 -27.97 9.29
N PRO A 654 -61.15 -28.13 7.96
CA PRO A 654 -60.10 -27.72 7.02
C PRO A 654 -59.81 -26.22 7.01
N LEU A 655 -60.81 -25.38 7.30
CA LEU A 655 -60.65 -23.92 7.40
C LEU A 655 -60.05 -23.46 8.73
N GLY A 656 -59.88 -24.37 9.70
CA GLY A 656 -59.35 -24.05 11.03
C GLY A 656 -60.29 -23.20 11.89
N LEU A 657 -61.59 -23.20 11.59
CA LEU A 657 -62.62 -22.49 12.34
C LEU A 657 -63.03 -23.32 13.56
N THR A 658 -63.08 -22.71 14.75
CA THR A 658 -63.45 -23.40 15.99
C THR A 658 -64.32 -22.53 16.88
N GLY A 659 -65.36 -23.12 17.48
CA GLY A 659 -66.20 -22.42 18.45
C GLY A 659 -67.05 -21.31 17.81
N ASP A 660 -66.98 -20.10 18.36
CA ASP A 660 -67.82 -18.96 17.97
C ASP A 660 -67.53 -18.42 16.55
N ASP A 661 -66.44 -18.85 15.89
CA ASP A 661 -66.08 -18.50 14.51
C ASP A 661 -66.60 -19.52 13.46
N GLY A 662 -67.36 -20.54 13.89
CA GLY A 662 -67.87 -21.60 13.03
C GLY A 662 -68.91 -21.13 12.01
N LEU A 663 -68.97 -21.78 10.85
CA LEU A 663 -69.88 -21.40 9.75
C LEU A 663 -71.37 -21.48 10.12
N THR A 664 -71.74 -22.22 11.17
CA THR A 664 -73.13 -22.34 11.65
C THR A 664 -73.57 -21.15 12.52
N GLU A 665 -72.62 -20.42 13.10
CA GLU A 665 -72.86 -19.31 14.04
C GLU A 665 -72.90 -17.94 13.36
N ILE A 666 -72.22 -17.79 12.20
CA ILE A 666 -72.25 -16.54 11.42
C ILE A 666 -73.61 -16.26 10.79
N GLY A 667 -73.87 -14.99 10.48
CA GLY A 667 -75.14 -14.54 9.92
C GLY A 667 -75.44 -15.15 8.55
N ILE A 668 -76.70 -15.45 8.23
CA ILE A 668 -77.09 -16.12 6.97
C ILE A 668 -76.51 -15.43 5.70
N VAL A 669 -76.52 -14.09 5.67
CA VAL A 669 -76.00 -13.32 4.51
C VAL A 669 -74.48 -13.48 4.37
N GLU A 670 -73.76 -13.45 5.48
CA GLU A 670 -72.30 -13.65 5.51
C GLU A 670 -71.95 -15.09 5.16
N LEU A 671 -72.71 -16.06 5.66
CA LEU A 671 -72.58 -17.48 5.31
C LEU A 671 -72.74 -17.71 3.80
N GLN A 672 -73.75 -17.09 3.18
CA GLN A 672 -73.97 -17.19 1.74
C GLN A 672 -72.79 -16.63 0.94
N GLN A 673 -72.27 -15.45 1.30
CA GLN A 673 -71.10 -14.84 0.65
C GLN A 673 -69.83 -15.68 0.83
N ARG A 674 -69.62 -16.23 2.03
CA ARG A 674 -68.45 -17.05 2.34
C ARG A 674 -68.48 -18.39 1.60
N LEU A 675 -69.64 -19.03 1.52
CA LEU A 675 -69.83 -20.25 0.74
C LEU A 675 -69.73 -20.00 -0.77
N GLU A 676 -70.19 -18.85 -1.26
CA GLU A 676 -70.00 -18.44 -2.66
C GLU A 676 -68.52 -18.33 -3.00
N ALA A 677 -67.75 -17.65 -2.14
CA ALA A 677 -66.30 -17.51 -2.31
C ALA A 677 -65.55 -18.86 -2.20
N LEU A 678 -65.98 -19.75 -1.30
CA LEU A 678 -65.43 -21.12 -1.18
C LEU A 678 -65.81 -22.03 -2.37
N ALA A 679 -66.99 -21.82 -2.97
CA ALA A 679 -67.47 -22.61 -4.11
C ALA A 679 -66.84 -22.20 -5.45
N ALA A 680 -66.33 -20.96 -5.58
CA ALA A 680 -65.64 -20.48 -6.77
C ALA A 680 -64.43 -21.35 -7.14
N GLU A 681 -64.09 -21.43 -8.43
CA GLU A 681 -62.88 -22.12 -8.88
C GLU A 681 -61.64 -21.42 -8.28
N SER A 682 -60.73 -22.19 -7.66
CA SER A 682 -59.55 -21.66 -6.97
C SER A 682 -58.30 -22.47 -7.31
N ASP A 683 -57.31 -21.81 -7.91
CA ASP A 683 -56.02 -22.40 -8.23
C ASP A 683 -55.20 -22.76 -6.96
N VAL A 684 -55.57 -22.21 -5.80
CA VAL A 684 -54.89 -22.44 -4.50
C VAL A 684 -54.95 -23.90 -4.06
N LEU A 685 -55.94 -24.67 -4.51
CA LEU A 685 -56.16 -26.06 -4.14
C LEU A 685 -55.36 -27.06 -5.00
N GLN A 686 -54.71 -26.59 -6.06
CA GLN A 686 -53.84 -27.42 -6.89
C GLN A 686 -52.45 -27.58 -6.22
N ASN A 687 -51.87 -28.78 -6.28
CA ASN A 687 -50.53 -29.11 -5.74
C ASN A 687 -50.34 -28.95 -4.21
N LEU A 688 -51.42 -29.12 -3.45
CA LEU A 688 -51.46 -28.83 -2.00
C LEU A 688 -50.57 -29.76 -1.14
N GLN A 689 -50.40 -31.02 -1.54
CA GLN A 689 -49.53 -31.98 -0.85
C GLN A 689 -48.04 -31.59 -0.96
N GLU A 690 -47.58 -31.36 -2.19
CA GLU A 690 -46.18 -30.97 -2.48
C GLU A 690 -45.81 -29.66 -1.76
N ARG A 691 -46.75 -28.70 -1.70
CA ARG A 691 -46.58 -27.46 -0.92
C ARG A 691 -46.45 -27.70 0.58
N THR A 692 -47.29 -28.57 1.14
CA THR A 692 -47.29 -28.84 2.59
C THR A 692 -45.99 -29.48 3.07
N GLU A 693 -45.40 -30.37 2.27
CA GLU A 693 -44.10 -31.00 2.56
C GLU A 693 -42.95 -29.97 2.56
N LEU A 694 -42.88 -29.12 1.53
CA LEU A 694 -41.88 -28.05 1.46
C LEU A 694 -42.07 -27.03 2.60
N MET A 695 -43.31 -26.66 2.90
CA MET A 695 -43.65 -25.69 3.95
C MET A 695 -43.37 -26.20 5.37
N THR A 696 -43.48 -27.50 5.61
CA THR A 696 -43.09 -28.11 6.89
C THR A 696 -41.58 -27.96 7.10
N THR A 697 -40.79 -28.29 6.06
CA THR A 697 -39.33 -28.15 6.07
C THR A 697 -38.90 -26.69 6.34
N LEU A 698 -39.57 -25.71 5.72
CA LEU A 698 -39.25 -24.29 5.92
C LEU A 698 -39.65 -23.78 7.32
N ARG A 699 -40.76 -24.28 7.90
CA ARG A 699 -41.19 -23.93 9.25
C ARG A 699 -40.28 -24.53 10.33
N ASP A 700 -39.75 -25.73 10.11
CA ASP A 700 -38.76 -26.35 11.01
C ASP A 700 -37.46 -25.54 11.11
N LEU A 701 -37.15 -24.78 10.06
CA LEU A 701 -36.04 -23.79 10.03
C LEU A 701 -36.43 -22.42 10.58
N GLU A 702 -37.63 -22.27 11.18
CA GLU A 702 -38.16 -21.03 11.76
C GLU A 702 -38.31 -19.88 10.72
N LEU A 703 -38.53 -20.18 9.43
CA LEU A 703 -38.64 -19.19 8.34
C LEU A 703 -40.03 -18.54 8.20
N THR A 704 -40.95 -18.81 9.13
CA THR A 704 -42.32 -18.28 9.12
C THR A 704 -42.39 -16.77 8.88
N PRO A 705 -41.58 -15.91 9.53
CA PRO A 705 -41.63 -14.45 9.29
C PRO A 705 -41.35 -14.07 7.83
N LEU A 706 -40.39 -14.74 7.18
CA LEU A 706 -40.03 -14.50 5.79
C LEU A 706 -41.13 -15.00 4.86
N ILE A 707 -41.66 -16.20 5.09
CA ILE A 707 -42.74 -16.78 4.29
C ILE A 707 -43.97 -15.85 4.30
N THR A 708 -44.36 -15.34 5.46
CA THR A 708 -45.50 -14.42 5.58
C THR A 708 -45.25 -13.10 4.83
N ASP A 709 -44.05 -12.54 4.93
CA ASP A 709 -43.67 -11.32 4.19
C ASP A 709 -43.73 -11.52 2.67
N LEU A 710 -43.21 -12.66 2.17
CA LEU A 710 -43.23 -13.00 0.74
C LEU A 710 -44.65 -13.20 0.21
N ALA A 711 -45.51 -13.88 0.97
CA ALA A 711 -46.91 -14.10 0.59
C ALA A 711 -47.71 -12.80 0.56
N ASN A 712 -47.48 -11.88 1.51
CA ASN A 712 -48.16 -10.57 1.54
C ASN A 712 -47.76 -9.65 0.37
N ARG A 713 -46.51 -9.75 -0.10
CA ARG A 713 -45.96 -8.93 -1.21
C ARG A 713 -46.12 -9.57 -2.58
N HIS A 714 -46.68 -10.78 -2.64
CA HIS A 714 -46.83 -11.57 -3.87
C HIS A 714 -45.52 -11.75 -4.67
N VAL A 715 -44.43 -12.06 -3.98
CA VAL A 715 -43.09 -12.09 -4.59
C VAL A 715 -42.99 -13.24 -5.60
N PRO A 716 -42.52 -12.97 -6.85
CA PRO A 716 -42.40 -14.00 -7.89
C PRO A 716 -41.23 -14.96 -7.60
N GLU A 717 -41.34 -16.19 -8.11
CA GLU A 717 -40.43 -17.31 -7.84
C GLU A 717 -38.95 -17.00 -8.09
N HIS A 718 -38.64 -16.20 -9.10
CA HIS A 718 -37.27 -15.85 -9.47
C HIS A 718 -36.60 -14.86 -8.51
N GLN A 719 -37.36 -14.19 -7.63
CA GLN A 719 -36.85 -13.23 -6.64
C GLN A 719 -36.73 -13.82 -5.23
N VAL A 720 -37.41 -14.94 -4.96
CA VAL A 720 -37.47 -15.56 -3.62
C VAL A 720 -36.09 -15.90 -3.06
N ALA A 721 -35.17 -16.38 -3.90
CA ALA A 721 -33.81 -16.69 -3.45
C ALA A 721 -33.05 -15.44 -2.98
N ALA A 722 -33.20 -14.30 -3.68
CA ALA A 722 -32.57 -13.05 -3.28
C ALA A 722 -33.19 -12.48 -1.99
N GLU A 723 -34.49 -12.69 -1.77
CA GLU A 723 -35.18 -12.30 -0.53
C GLU A 723 -34.73 -13.14 0.68
N LEU A 724 -34.50 -14.44 0.51
CA LEU A 724 -33.91 -15.29 1.56
C LEU A 724 -32.49 -14.81 1.91
N GLU A 725 -31.66 -14.53 0.91
CA GLU A 725 -30.32 -13.98 1.15
C GLU A 725 -30.40 -12.65 1.91
N LEU A 726 -31.31 -11.73 1.54
CA LEU A 726 -31.49 -10.47 2.26
C LEU A 726 -31.88 -10.69 3.73
N ALA A 727 -32.85 -11.56 3.99
CA ALA A 727 -33.30 -11.87 5.35
C ALA A 727 -32.17 -12.49 6.19
N TRP A 728 -31.40 -13.41 5.61
CA TRP A 728 -30.29 -14.07 6.29
C TRP A 728 -29.18 -13.07 6.62
N TRP A 729 -28.69 -12.30 5.63
CA TRP A 729 -27.60 -11.34 5.83
C TRP A 729 -27.97 -10.19 6.78
N ARG A 730 -29.22 -9.68 6.72
CA ARG A 730 -29.70 -8.66 7.67
C ARG A 730 -29.77 -9.20 9.10
N SER A 731 -30.29 -10.41 9.27
CA SER A 731 -30.42 -11.04 10.59
C SER A 731 -29.06 -11.43 11.16
N ALA A 732 -28.12 -11.86 10.32
CA ALA A 732 -26.72 -12.08 10.71
C ALA A 732 -26.07 -10.77 11.16
N LEU A 733 -26.19 -9.69 10.39
CA LEU A 733 -25.65 -8.38 10.77
C LEU A 733 -26.19 -7.91 12.13
N GLU A 734 -27.51 -7.97 12.35
CA GLU A 734 -28.13 -7.58 13.62
C GLU A 734 -27.63 -8.45 14.79
N SER A 735 -27.56 -9.78 14.60
CA SER A 735 -27.05 -10.68 15.62
C SER A 735 -25.56 -10.44 15.95
N LEU A 736 -24.74 -10.06 14.98
CA LEU A 736 -23.32 -9.75 15.19
C LEU A 736 -23.14 -8.41 15.91
N LEU A 737 -23.94 -7.41 15.54
CA LEU A 737 -23.96 -6.11 16.21
C LEU A 737 -24.37 -6.24 17.67
N GLU A 738 -25.43 -7.00 17.99
CA GLU A 738 -25.86 -7.23 19.38
C GLU A 738 -24.80 -7.96 20.23
N ALA A 739 -23.98 -8.81 19.61
CA ALA A 739 -22.96 -9.59 20.30
C ALA A 739 -21.69 -8.78 20.63
N ASP A 740 -21.32 -7.79 19.82
CA ASP A 740 -20.06 -7.04 19.99
C ASP A 740 -20.27 -5.61 20.49
N ARG A 741 -19.91 -5.39 21.75
CA ARG A 741 -19.96 -4.07 22.41
C ARG A 741 -19.06 -3.02 21.75
N ALA A 742 -17.99 -3.41 21.07
CA ALA A 742 -17.11 -2.48 20.37
C ALA A 742 -17.82 -1.80 19.18
N LEU A 743 -18.81 -2.47 18.59
CA LEU A 743 -19.57 -1.98 17.43
C LEU A 743 -20.87 -1.26 17.83
N LEU A 744 -21.52 -1.66 18.94
CA LEU A 744 -22.76 -1.05 19.45
C LEU A 744 -22.65 0.44 19.81
N GLY A 745 -21.43 0.96 20.02
CA GLY A 745 -21.14 2.36 20.31
C GLY A 745 -20.50 3.15 19.17
N ALA A 746 -20.32 2.55 17.99
CA ALA A 746 -19.56 3.12 16.87
C ALA A 746 -20.35 4.21 16.13
N ASN A 747 -20.49 5.38 16.76
CA ASN A 747 -20.85 6.60 16.04
C ASN A 747 -19.68 7.01 15.14
N THR A 748 -19.90 7.10 13.83
CA THR A 748 -18.90 7.52 12.83
C THR A 748 -18.15 8.79 13.25
N ALA A 749 -18.86 9.78 13.82
CA ALA A 749 -18.25 11.03 14.27
C ALA A 749 -17.29 10.85 15.47
N MET A 750 -17.54 9.87 16.33
CA MET A 750 -16.63 9.52 17.41
C MET A 750 -15.40 8.80 16.87
N LEU A 751 -15.57 7.88 15.91
CA LEU A 751 -14.47 7.17 15.28
C LEU A 751 -13.54 8.13 14.51
N ASP A 752 -14.10 9.06 13.73
CA ASP A 752 -13.34 10.09 13.02
C ASP A 752 -12.50 10.94 13.98
N ARG A 753 -13.06 11.26 15.16
CA ARG A 753 -12.32 11.97 16.23
C ARG A 753 -11.19 11.11 16.79
N LEU A 754 -11.45 9.84 17.11
CA LEU A 754 -10.42 8.93 17.63
C LEU A 754 -9.28 8.70 16.63
N GLU A 755 -9.58 8.58 15.34
CA GLU A 755 -8.57 8.47 14.28
C GLU A 755 -7.77 9.77 14.11
N ALA A 756 -8.42 10.93 14.21
CA ALA A 756 -7.74 12.23 14.18
C ALA A 756 -6.83 12.43 15.40
N ASP A 757 -7.29 12.08 16.60
CA ASP A 757 -6.51 12.11 17.83
C ASP A 757 -5.33 11.13 17.75
N PHE A 758 -5.57 9.92 17.22
CA PHE A 758 -4.50 8.93 17.01
C PHE A 758 -3.41 9.46 16.08
N ARG A 759 -3.78 10.08 14.95
CA ARG A 759 -2.80 10.68 14.03
C ARG A 759 -1.93 11.73 14.71
N LEU A 760 -2.54 12.64 15.49
CA LEU A 760 -1.80 13.68 16.21
C LEU A 760 -0.85 13.08 17.24
N VAL A 761 -1.32 12.09 18.00
CA VAL A 761 -0.53 11.42 19.04
C VAL A 761 0.60 10.57 18.43
N ASP A 762 0.34 9.84 17.34
CA ASP A 762 1.34 9.05 16.62
C ASP A 762 2.42 9.96 15.99
N GLU A 763 2.03 11.09 15.40
CA GLU A 763 2.97 12.09 14.87
C GLU A 763 3.82 12.71 15.97
N ALA A 764 3.21 13.07 17.11
CA ALA A 764 3.94 13.57 18.27
C ALA A 764 4.92 12.53 18.82
N HIS A 765 4.51 11.26 18.91
CA HIS A 765 5.37 10.15 19.31
C HIS A 765 6.56 9.99 18.36
N ALA A 766 6.32 9.91 17.04
CA ALA A 766 7.35 9.79 16.02
C ALA A 766 8.35 10.96 16.04
N ALA A 767 7.86 12.20 16.20
CA ALA A 767 8.71 13.39 16.32
C ALA A 767 9.57 13.40 17.59
N GLY A 768 9.13 12.71 18.66
CA GLY A 768 9.85 12.58 19.91
C GLY A 768 11.08 11.66 19.83
N SER A 769 11.08 10.66 18.95
CA SER A 769 12.16 9.64 18.84
C SER A 769 13.55 10.24 18.62
N ALA A 770 13.65 11.24 17.74
CA ALA A 770 14.93 11.90 17.49
C ALA A 770 15.39 12.77 18.67
N GLN A 771 14.46 13.42 19.37
CA GLN A 771 14.77 14.18 20.60
C GLN A 771 15.24 13.25 21.72
N LEU A 772 14.61 12.07 21.86
CA LEU A 772 15.02 11.05 22.81
C LEU A 772 16.45 10.57 22.52
N LEU A 773 16.76 10.25 21.26
CA LEU A 773 18.12 9.87 20.87
C LEU A 773 19.13 11.01 21.10
N ALA A 774 18.73 12.25 20.85
CA ALA A 774 19.58 13.41 21.14
C ALA A 774 19.89 13.54 22.63
N TRP A 775 18.88 13.36 23.49
CA TRP A 775 19.04 13.37 24.93
C TRP A 775 19.91 12.20 25.43
N LEU A 776 19.69 10.96 24.95
CA LEU A 776 20.52 9.81 25.31
C LEU A 776 22.01 10.05 24.99
N LEU A 777 22.29 10.61 23.82
CA LEU A 777 23.65 10.98 23.43
C LEU A 777 24.23 12.10 24.29
N ALA A 778 23.40 13.04 24.74
CA ALA A 778 23.80 14.09 25.66
C ALA A 778 24.10 13.58 27.06
N GLU A 779 23.32 12.62 27.59
CA GLU A 779 23.60 11.98 28.88
C GLU A 779 24.91 11.20 28.82
N ASN A 780 25.12 10.39 27.78
CA ASN A 780 26.39 9.70 27.56
C ASN A 780 27.58 10.67 27.49
N TRP A 781 27.38 11.83 26.86
CA TRP A 781 28.39 12.89 26.80
C TRP A 781 28.68 13.50 28.17
N LYS A 782 27.65 13.87 28.96
CA LYS A 782 27.82 14.43 30.31
C LYS A 782 28.50 13.45 31.25
N ILE A 783 28.07 12.19 31.23
CA ILE A 783 28.71 11.10 32.00
C ILE A 783 30.17 10.99 31.59
N GLY A 784 30.44 10.93 30.28
CA GLY A 784 31.80 10.89 29.75
C GLY A 784 32.69 12.05 30.20
N LEU A 785 32.16 13.28 30.28
CA LEU A 785 32.91 14.45 30.75
C LEU A 785 33.32 14.35 32.23
N VAL A 786 32.51 13.67 33.05
CA VAL A 786 32.80 13.44 34.48
C VAL A 786 33.78 12.29 34.65
N ASP A 787 33.59 11.21 33.90
CA ASP A 787 34.42 10.01 33.99
C ASP A 787 35.82 10.23 33.38
N TRP A 788 35.94 11.10 32.37
CA TRP A 788 37.17 11.33 31.60
C TRP A 788 37.55 12.83 31.47
N PRO A 789 37.86 13.52 32.58
CA PRO A 789 38.15 14.96 32.56
C PRO A 789 39.44 15.32 31.80
N ASP A 790 40.42 14.41 31.78
CA ASP A 790 41.68 14.61 31.04
C ASP A 790 41.46 14.57 29.52
N GLU A 791 40.67 13.60 29.03
CA GLU A 791 40.26 13.53 27.62
C GLU A 791 39.48 14.78 27.21
N ALA A 792 38.62 15.28 28.08
CA ALA A 792 37.83 16.49 27.82
C ALA A 792 38.74 17.73 27.66
N SER A 793 39.76 17.86 28.51
CA SER A 793 40.75 18.94 28.42
C SER A 793 41.59 18.84 27.13
N ALA A 794 42.04 17.63 26.78
CA ALA A 794 42.81 17.36 25.56
C ALA A 794 41.98 17.67 24.30
N LEU A 795 40.74 17.19 24.23
CA LEU A 795 39.81 17.47 23.14
C LEU A 795 39.56 18.99 22.98
N LYS A 796 39.36 19.70 24.09
CA LYS A 796 39.20 21.17 24.08
C LYS A 796 40.45 21.88 23.55
N GLY A 797 41.64 21.39 23.90
CA GLY A 797 42.91 21.88 23.36
C GLY A 797 43.00 21.71 21.84
N LEU A 798 42.73 20.49 21.35
CA LEU A 798 42.73 20.18 19.92
C LEU A 798 41.75 21.05 19.12
N LEU A 799 40.52 21.21 19.62
CA LEU A 799 39.50 22.02 18.93
C LEU A 799 39.88 23.50 18.81
N ARG A 800 40.74 24.02 19.71
CA ARG A 800 41.26 25.40 19.68
C ARG A 800 42.41 25.58 18.68
N GLN A 801 43.25 24.57 18.47
CA GLN A 801 44.43 24.65 17.60
C GLN A 801 44.09 24.70 16.10
N GLY A 802 42.89 24.28 15.72
CA GLY A 802 42.36 24.50 14.37
C GLY A 802 42.41 23.29 13.44
N HIS A 803 43.32 22.35 13.69
CA HIS A 803 43.51 21.12 12.94
C HIS A 803 43.03 19.90 13.76
N LEU A 804 42.16 19.07 13.19
CA LEU A 804 41.63 17.87 13.83
C LEU A 804 41.54 16.75 12.79
N THR A 805 42.19 15.62 13.07
CA THR A 805 42.12 14.39 12.27
C THR A 805 41.46 13.28 13.07
N ALA A 806 41.01 12.21 12.38
CA ALA A 806 40.38 11.07 13.06
C ALA A 806 41.33 10.41 14.07
N ARG A 807 42.61 10.27 13.71
CA ARG A 807 43.67 9.76 14.60
C ARG A 807 43.85 10.64 15.83
N LEU A 808 44.05 11.96 15.65
CA LEU A 808 44.21 12.88 16.77
C LEU A 808 42.99 12.90 17.71
N LEU A 809 41.78 12.85 17.14
CA LEU A 809 40.54 12.78 17.93
C LEU A 809 40.47 11.50 18.76
N HIS A 810 40.77 10.36 18.15
CA HIS A 810 40.67 9.07 18.82
C HIS A 810 41.79 8.89 19.86
N ASP A 811 43.02 9.29 19.56
CA ASP A 811 44.16 9.13 20.46
C ASP A 811 44.05 10.05 21.69
N ALA A 812 43.57 11.28 21.50
CA ALA A 812 43.43 12.24 22.60
C ALA A 812 42.18 12.01 23.46
N ALA A 813 41.13 11.41 22.88
CA ALA A 813 39.84 11.29 23.53
C ALA A 813 39.09 10.00 23.10
N PRO A 814 39.66 8.81 23.34
CA PRO A 814 39.13 7.55 22.81
C PRO A 814 37.71 7.25 23.31
N HIS A 815 37.40 7.53 24.58
CA HIS A 815 36.08 7.29 25.17
C HIS A 815 35.10 8.38 24.74
N LEU A 816 35.49 9.65 24.88
CA LEU A 816 34.62 10.77 24.51
C LEU A 816 34.29 10.79 23.02
N SER A 817 35.23 10.39 22.16
CA SER A 817 35.01 10.34 20.71
C SER A 817 33.80 9.48 20.32
N ARG A 818 33.49 8.42 21.09
CA ARG A 818 32.33 7.55 20.82
C ARG A 818 31.01 8.30 21.00
N ALA A 819 30.92 9.17 22.00
CA ALA A 819 29.71 9.95 22.28
C ALA A 819 29.50 11.09 21.26
N ILE A 820 30.57 11.72 20.77
CA ILE A 820 30.49 12.87 19.84
C ILE A 820 30.55 12.47 18.36
N ALA A 821 31.14 11.32 18.04
CA ALA A 821 31.25 10.78 16.69
C ALA A 821 30.82 9.30 16.66
N PRO A 822 29.53 9.01 16.92
CA PRO A 822 29.00 7.64 16.88
C PRO A 822 28.81 7.12 15.45
N VAL A 823 28.69 8.01 14.45
CA VAL A 823 28.53 7.64 13.05
C VAL A 823 29.61 8.33 12.21
N TRP A 824 30.30 7.56 11.38
CA TRP A 824 31.28 8.07 10.42
C TRP A 824 30.76 7.90 9.00
N VAL A 825 30.89 8.94 8.17
CA VAL A 825 30.51 8.91 6.75
C VAL A 825 31.75 9.21 5.89
N ALA A 826 32.08 8.32 4.97
CA ALA A 826 33.27 8.45 4.12
C ALA A 826 33.07 7.80 2.75
N SER A 827 33.82 8.27 1.75
CA SER A 827 34.01 7.50 0.52
C SER A 827 34.93 6.29 0.79
N PRO A 828 34.82 5.16 0.06
CA PRO A 828 35.80 4.06 0.15
C PRO A 828 37.25 4.55 0.03
N TYR A 829 37.46 5.57 -0.82
CA TYR A 829 38.78 6.17 -1.06
C TYR A 829 39.27 7.08 0.08
N GLU A 830 38.44 7.37 1.08
CA GLU A 830 38.78 8.20 2.25
C GLU A 830 38.88 7.36 3.55
N VAL A 831 38.51 6.06 3.52
CA VAL A 831 38.43 5.23 4.72
C VAL A 831 39.78 5.11 5.44
N HIS A 832 40.89 5.06 4.70
CA HIS A 832 42.25 5.00 5.25
C HIS A 832 42.60 6.21 6.14
N THR A 833 41.91 7.34 5.98
CA THR A 833 42.10 8.53 6.83
C THR A 833 41.50 8.37 8.22
N ILE A 834 40.62 7.39 8.41
CA ILE A 834 40.07 6.98 9.70
C ILE A 834 41.05 6.01 10.34
N ALA A 835 41.53 6.33 11.54
CA ALA A 835 42.51 5.50 12.22
C ALA A 835 42.00 4.07 12.43
N ASP A 836 42.86 3.08 12.16
CA ASP A 836 42.58 1.64 12.30
C ASP A 836 42.18 1.22 13.71
N THR A 837 42.62 2.00 14.70
CA THR A 837 42.29 1.79 16.10
C THR A 837 40.84 2.14 16.44
N VAL A 838 40.12 2.86 15.56
CA VAL A 838 38.72 3.22 15.75
C VAL A 838 37.83 1.99 15.55
N PRO A 839 37.18 1.46 16.60
CA PRO A 839 36.33 0.29 16.45
C PRO A 839 34.96 0.65 15.89
N PHE A 840 34.47 -0.14 14.94
CA PHE A 840 33.09 -0.06 14.44
C PHE A 840 32.34 -1.36 14.73
N ASP A 841 31.10 -1.22 15.20
CA ASP A 841 30.23 -2.38 15.42
C ASP A 841 29.57 -2.79 14.10
N THR A 842 29.20 -1.81 13.27
CA THR A 842 28.55 -2.04 11.97
C THR A 842 29.16 -1.18 10.88
N VAL A 843 29.43 -1.80 9.73
CA VAL A 843 29.81 -1.12 8.48
C VAL A 843 28.65 -1.24 7.50
N VAL A 844 28.17 -0.10 7.01
CA VAL A 844 27.10 0.00 6.03
C VAL A 844 27.71 0.48 4.71
N LEU A 845 27.84 -0.43 3.75
CA LEU A 845 28.21 -0.11 2.37
C LEU A 845 26.95 0.34 1.64
N VAL A 846 26.95 1.55 1.10
CA VAL A 846 25.82 2.11 0.33
C VAL A 846 26.27 2.32 -1.10
N ASP A 847 25.37 2.04 -2.05
CA ASP A 847 25.70 1.95 -3.47
C ASP A 847 26.73 0.85 -3.74
N ALA A 848 26.65 -0.27 -2.99
CA ALA A 848 27.62 -1.36 -3.05
C ALA A 848 27.72 -2.04 -4.42
N GLY A 849 26.74 -1.82 -5.32
CA GLY A 849 26.82 -2.27 -6.71
C GLY A 849 27.71 -1.40 -7.58
N ALA A 850 28.06 -0.18 -7.15
CA ALA A 850 28.83 0.80 -7.93
C ALA A 850 30.34 0.74 -7.69
N THR A 851 30.79 -0.13 -6.78
CA THR A 851 32.19 -0.31 -6.36
C THR A 851 32.51 -1.79 -6.25
N THR A 852 33.76 -2.15 -6.53
CA THR A 852 34.26 -3.52 -6.36
C THR A 852 34.33 -3.93 -4.88
N LEU A 853 34.42 -5.23 -4.62
CA LEU A 853 34.72 -5.72 -3.28
C LEU A 853 36.08 -5.19 -2.78
N ALA A 854 37.10 -5.17 -3.66
CA ALA A 854 38.46 -4.73 -3.34
C ALA A 854 38.47 -3.30 -2.79
N GLU A 855 37.76 -2.37 -3.43
CA GLU A 855 37.65 -0.97 -2.97
C GLU A 855 37.04 -0.84 -1.55
N ASN A 856 36.29 -1.83 -1.07
CA ASN A 856 35.59 -1.79 0.21
C ASN A 856 36.24 -2.64 1.31
N VAL A 857 37.32 -3.39 1.04
CA VAL A 857 37.94 -4.28 2.05
C VAL A 857 38.41 -3.53 3.29
N GLY A 858 38.94 -2.31 3.10
CA GLY A 858 39.34 -1.42 4.19
C GLY A 858 38.16 -1.04 5.10
N ALA A 859 36.98 -0.83 4.53
CA ALA A 859 35.78 -0.57 5.32
C ALA A 859 35.34 -1.84 6.07
N ILE A 860 35.22 -2.97 5.36
CA ILE A 860 34.69 -4.23 5.90
C ILE A 860 35.53 -4.72 7.10
N ARG A 861 36.87 -4.69 6.99
CA ARG A 861 37.77 -5.19 8.05
C ARG A 861 37.64 -4.45 9.39
N ARG A 862 37.11 -3.22 9.39
CA ARG A 862 36.98 -2.38 10.59
C ARG A 862 35.68 -2.61 11.37
N GLY A 863 34.70 -3.30 10.76
CA GLY A 863 33.40 -3.60 11.36
C GLY A 863 33.32 -5.01 11.94
N LYS A 864 32.38 -5.25 12.85
CA LYS A 864 31.98 -6.62 13.26
C LYS A 864 30.85 -7.17 12.40
N GLN A 865 29.99 -6.28 11.92
CA GLN A 865 28.83 -6.57 11.07
C GLN A 865 28.97 -5.81 9.74
N THR A 866 28.66 -6.47 8.62
CA THR A 866 28.68 -5.87 7.28
C THR A 866 27.28 -5.85 6.70
N VAL A 867 26.79 -4.67 6.34
CA VAL A 867 25.50 -4.47 5.69
C VAL A 867 25.73 -3.78 4.35
N ALA A 868 25.20 -4.32 3.26
CA ALA A 868 25.36 -3.72 1.93
C ALA A 868 24.02 -3.35 1.31
N PHE A 869 23.87 -2.08 0.95
CA PHE A 869 22.73 -1.53 0.21
C PHE A 869 23.16 -1.21 -1.22
N GLY A 870 22.35 -1.61 -2.20
CA GLY A 870 22.61 -1.25 -3.59
C GLY A 870 21.49 -1.64 -4.54
N ASP A 871 21.53 -1.06 -5.72
CA ASP A 871 20.62 -1.38 -6.81
C ASP A 871 21.33 -2.34 -7.79
N PRO A 872 20.88 -3.59 -7.94
CA PRO A 872 21.54 -4.58 -8.78
C PRO A 872 21.46 -4.25 -10.29
N VAL A 873 20.52 -3.39 -10.69
CA VAL A 873 20.25 -3.04 -12.09
C VAL A 873 21.08 -1.84 -12.52
N THR A 874 20.98 -0.70 -11.83
CA THR A 874 21.60 0.56 -12.29
C THR A 874 23.06 0.74 -11.86
N GLN A 875 23.59 -0.13 -11.00
CA GLN A 875 24.93 0.02 -10.43
C GLN A 875 25.87 -1.07 -10.93
N THR A 876 27.01 -0.66 -11.49
CA THR A 876 28.14 -1.53 -11.83
C THR A 876 29.42 -0.79 -11.47
N PRO A 877 30.48 -1.49 -11.02
CA PRO A 877 31.80 -0.89 -10.91
C PRO A 877 32.32 -0.47 -12.28
N SER A 878 33.09 0.61 -12.32
CA SER A 878 33.78 1.04 -13.53
C SER A 878 35.15 1.59 -13.19
N GLU A 879 36.14 1.25 -14.01
CA GLU A 879 37.49 1.78 -13.88
C GLU A 879 37.50 3.30 -14.13
N PHE A 880 38.44 4.00 -13.48
CA PHE A 880 38.60 5.43 -13.67
C PHE A 880 40.07 5.84 -13.44
N ASP A 881 40.50 6.87 -14.16
CA ASP A 881 41.76 7.58 -13.90
C ASP A 881 41.47 8.86 -13.13
N ILE A 882 42.36 9.27 -12.21
CA ILE A 882 42.26 10.58 -11.54
C ILE A 882 42.80 11.68 -12.47
N GLY A 883 43.91 11.42 -13.15
CA GLY A 883 44.52 12.35 -14.11
C GLY A 883 43.63 12.59 -15.33
N VAL A 884 43.68 13.81 -15.88
CA VAL A 884 43.04 14.11 -17.16
C VAL A 884 43.87 13.49 -18.29
N VAL A 885 43.35 12.46 -18.94
CA VAL A 885 43.96 11.79 -20.11
C VAL A 885 43.20 12.23 -21.38
N PRO A 886 43.74 13.16 -22.18
CA PRO A 886 43.04 13.67 -23.36
C PRO A 886 42.87 12.58 -24.42
N GLY A 887 41.64 12.40 -24.92
CA GLY A 887 41.38 11.55 -26.09
C GLY A 887 41.44 10.04 -25.83
N LYS A 888 41.33 9.58 -24.58
CA LYS A 888 41.09 8.16 -24.29
C LYS A 888 39.71 7.79 -24.84
N PRO A 889 39.60 6.97 -25.90
CA PRO A 889 38.30 6.50 -26.34
C PRO A 889 37.67 5.67 -25.21
N PRO A 890 36.33 5.63 -25.09
CA PRO A 890 35.69 4.68 -24.21
C PRO A 890 36.22 3.28 -24.53
N VAL A 891 36.62 2.54 -23.51
CA VAL A 891 37.06 1.16 -23.68
C VAL A 891 35.82 0.36 -24.06
N ASP A 892 35.80 -0.21 -25.27
CA ASP A 892 34.78 -1.16 -25.68
C ASP A 892 34.93 -2.42 -24.81
N ALA A 893 34.24 -2.44 -23.68
CA ALA A 893 34.12 -3.63 -22.86
C ALA A 893 33.17 -4.58 -23.57
N ASP A 894 33.62 -5.80 -23.85
CA ASP A 894 32.73 -6.86 -24.29
C ASP A 894 31.77 -7.29 -23.15
N GLU A 895 30.76 -8.08 -23.50
CA GLU A 895 29.71 -8.48 -22.57
C GLU A 895 30.25 -9.33 -21.40
N GLU A 896 31.28 -10.14 -21.67
CA GLU A 896 31.96 -10.95 -20.64
C GLU A 896 32.69 -10.07 -19.63
N ALA A 897 33.45 -9.06 -20.07
CA ALA A 897 34.14 -8.13 -19.18
C ALA A 897 33.17 -7.33 -18.30
N LEU A 898 32.03 -6.91 -18.85
CA LEU A 898 31.01 -6.19 -18.08
C LEU A 898 30.31 -7.10 -17.05
N ALA A 899 29.98 -8.34 -17.44
CA ALA A 899 29.41 -9.33 -16.54
C ALA A 899 30.40 -9.67 -15.40
N ALA A 900 31.69 -9.80 -15.73
CA ALA A 900 32.74 -9.98 -14.75
C ALA A 900 32.79 -8.81 -13.75
N SER A 901 32.83 -7.55 -14.23
CA SER A 901 32.80 -6.36 -13.37
C SER A 901 31.57 -6.32 -12.45
N HIS A 902 30.38 -6.67 -12.96
CA HIS A 902 29.18 -6.74 -12.13
C HIS A 902 29.29 -7.81 -11.04
N SER A 903 29.80 -8.99 -11.38
CA SER A 903 30.02 -10.09 -10.44
C SER A 903 31.07 -9.77 -9.37
N GLU A 904 32.01 -8.87 -9.66
CA GLU A 904 33.03 -8.38 -8.74
C GLU A 904 32.56 -7.22 -7.84
N SER A 905 31.36 -6.67 -8.10
CA SER A 905 30.79 -5.63 -7.23
C SER A 905 30.64 -6.12 -5.79
N ALA A 906 30.82 -5.21 -4.83
CA ALA A 906 30.67 -5.54 -3.42
C ALA A 906 29.27 -6.11 -3.12
N LEU A 907 28.23 -5.58 -3.77
CA LEU A 907 26.86 -6.08 -3.64
C LEU A 907 26.72 -7.53 -4.13
N ALA A 908 27.22 -7.85 -5.32
CA ALA A 908 27.12 -9.20 -5.89
C ALA A 908 27.93 -10.21 -5.07
N ARG A 909 29.18 -9.89 -4.73
CA ARG A 909 30.05 -10.76 -3.92
C ARG A 909 29.49 -11.00 -2.51
N LEU A 910 28.98 -9.97 -1.84
CA LEU A 910 28.36 -10.16 -0.52
C LEU A 910 27.06 -10.96 -0.60
N ALA A 911 26.29 -10.83 -1.69
CA ALA A 911 25.03 -11.57 -1.87
C ALA A 911 25.22 -13.08 -2.08
N THR A 912 26.43 -13.54 -2.46
CA THR A 912 26.73 -14.99 -2.52
C THR A 912 26.94 -15.61 -1.15
N LEU A 913 27.16 -14.80 -0.11
CA LEU A 913 27.47 -15.25 1.25
C LEU A 913 26.39 -14.85 2.27
N LEU A 914 25.86 -13.63 2.16
CA LEU A 914 24.95 -13.05 3.14
C LEU A 914 23.48 -13.15 2.68
N PRO A 915 22.52 -13.26 3.62
CA PRO A 915 21.09 -13.19 3.32
C PRO A 915 20.73 -11.91 2.57
N THR A 916 19.91 -12.04 1.52
CA THR A 916 19.49 -10.91 0.69
C THR A 916 18.02 -10.55 0.96
N LEU A 917 17.79 -9.30 1.35
CA LEU A 917 16.49 -8.66 1.49
C LEU A 917 16.25 -7.71 0.30
N SER A 918 14.99 -7.43 -0.02
CA SER A 918 14.63 -6.50 -1.11
C SER A 918 13.60 -5.50 -0.60
N LEU A 919 13.78 -4.23 -0.97
CA LEU A 919 12.77 -3.19 -0.81
C LEU A 919 12.07 -3.02 -2.15
N THR A 920 10.75 -3.18 -2.18
CA THR A 920 9.93 -3.22 -3.39
C THR A 920 8.89 -2.12 -3.45
N ARG A 921 8.50 -1.52 -2.32
CA ARG A 921 7.51 -0.41 -2.29
C ARG A 921 8.16 0.94 -2.61
N SER A 922 7.76 1.56 -3.72
CA SER A 922 8.28 2.84 -4.18
C SER A 922 7.40 4.02 -3.73
N TYR A 923 8.07 5.05 -3.21
CA TYR A 923 7.48 6.29 -2.71
C TYR A 923 7.78 7.50 -3.60
N ARG A 924 8.25 7.26 -4.83
CA ARG A 924 8.61 8.33 -5.76
C ARG A 924 7.34 9.10 -6.17
N ALA A 925 7.37 10.43 -6.02
CA ALA A 925 6.24 11.28 -6.35
C ALA A 925 6.19 11.57 -7.86
N GLY A 926 5.02 11.31 -8.47
CA GLY A 926 4.82 11.47 -9.92
C GLY A 926 5.46 10.34 -10.72
N GLY A 927 5.36 10.39 -12.05
CA GLY A 927 6.13 9.46 -12.85
C GLY A 927 5.52 8.08 -13.07
N GLU A 928 4.23 7.86 -12.84
CA GLU A 928 3.65 6.50 -12.81
C GLU A 928 3.92 5.70 -14.10
N ASP A 929 3.56 6.23 -15.27
CA ASP A 929 3.79 5.54 -16.55
C ASP A 929 5.27 5.24 -16.76
N LEU A 930 6.14 6.20 -16.40
CA LEU A 930 7.58 6.03 -16.45
C LEU A 930 8.05 4.94 -15.47
N ALA A 931 7.54 4.94 -14.24
CA ALA A 931 7.90 4.00 -13.19
C ALA A 931 7.42 2.58 -13.51
N GLU A 932 6.20 2.43 -14.06
CA GLU A 932 5.62 1.16 -14.48
C GLU A 932 6.39 0.57 -15.67
N LEU A 933 6.72 1.40 -16.67
CA LEU A 933 7.57 1.03 -17.80
C LEU A 933 8.95 0.55 -17.31
N VAL A 934 9.60 1.34 -16.44
CA VAL A 934 10.91 1.00 -15.86
C VAL A 934 10.83 -0.29 -15.05
N ASN A 935 9.79 -0.44 -14.24
CA ASN A 935 9.58 -1.59 -13.38
C ASN A 935 9.44 -2.88 -14.18
N ARG A 936 8.57 -2.87 -15.20
CA ARG A 936 8.37 -4.03 -16.08
C ARG A 936 9.64 -4.37 -16.86
N ARG A 937 10.28 -3.36 -17.47
CA ARG A 937 11.42 -3.60 -18.37
C ARG A 937 12.69 -4.01 -17.64
N PHE A 938 13.00 -3.38 -16.52
CA PHE A 938 14.30 -3.54 -15.86
C PHE A 938 14.26 -4.26 -14.52
N TYR A 939 13.10 -4.30 -13.83
CA TYR A 939 12.98 -4.86 -12.49
C TYR A 939 12.07 -6.09 -12.38
N GLY A 940 11.49 -6.54 -13.50
CA GLY A 940 10.63 -7.72 -13.58
C GLY A 940 9.27 -7.53 -12.92
N GLY A 941 8.75 -6.29 -12.88
CA GLY A 941 7.44 -5.99 -12.28
C GLY A 941 7.39 -6.03 -10.76
N ARG A 942 8.54 -6.09 -10.08
CA ARG A 942 8.64 -6.24 -8.61
C ARG A 942 8.41 -4.95 -7.83
N ILE A 943 8.50 -3.77 -8.45
CA ILE A 943 8.27 -2.50 -7.78
C ILE A 943 6.76 -2.28 -7.61
N GLU A 944 6.34 -2.01 -6.38
CA GLU A 944 4.97 -1.60 -6.08
C GLU A 944 4.92 -0.08 -5.92
N SER A 945 4.14 0.61 -6.74
CA SER A 945 3.91 2.06 -6.63
C SER A 945 2.42 2.37 -6.57
N LEU A 946 2.08 3.48 -5.92
CA LEU A 946 0.74 4.05 -5.97
C LEU A 946 0.58 4.97 -7.19
N PRO A 947 -0.61 5.00 -7.81
CA PRO A 947 -0.84 5.82 -8.99
C PRO A 947 -0.81 7.31 -8.65
N TRP A 948 -0.35 8.13 -9.59
CA TRP A 948 -0.31 9.59 -9.44
C TRP A 948 -1.63 10.21 -9.93
N ALA A 949 -2.20 11.18 -9.21
CA ALA A 949 -3.45 11.84 -9.61
C ALA A 949 -3.42 12.41 -11.04
N GLY A 950 -2.26 12.88 -11.50
CA GLY A 950 -2.11 13.39 -12.86
C GLY A 950 -2.38 12.35 -13.95
N SER A 951 -2.12 11.06 -13.70
CA SER A 951 -2.39 10.01 -14.69
C SER A 951 -3.90 9.86 -14.94
N PHE A 952 -4.72 10.08 -13.91
CA PHE A 952 -6.18 10.11 -14.05
C PHE A 952 -6.69 11.36 -14.80
N LEU A 953 -5.97 12.48 -14.74
CA LEU A 953 -6.24 13.71 -15.51
C LEU A 953 -5.68 13.67 -16.95
N GLY A 954 -5.05 12.57 -17.36
CA GLY A 954 -4.42 12.46 -18.68
C GLY A 954 -3.06 13.17 -18.79
N HIS A 955 -2.45 13.57 -17.67
CA HIS A 955 -1.09 14.07 -17.62
C HIS A 955 -0.10 12.90 -17.55
N GLY A 956 0.31 12.41 -18.72
CA GLY A 956 1.32 11.36 -18.83
C GLY A 956 2.67 11.80 -18.25
N SER A 957 3.35 10.88 -17.59
CA SER A 957 4.70 11.12 -17.04
C SER A 957 5.83 10.82 -18.01
N ILE A 958 5.52 10.16 -19.12
CA ILE A 958 6.45 9.92 -20.21
C ILE A 958 5.79 10.35 -21.52
N ALA A 959 6.51 11.11 -22.32
CA ALA A 959 6.06 11.55 -23.63
C ALA A 959 7.12 11.24 -24.68
N LEU A 960 6.67 10.91 -25.88
CA LEU A 960 7.51 10.73 -27.04
C LEU A 960 7.35 11.93 -27.98
N ASP A 961 8.45 12.64 -28.25
CA ASP A 961 8.51 13.77 -29.15
C ASP A 961 9.29 13.39 -30.40
N TYR A 962 8.58 13.00 -31.45
CA TYR A 962 9.16 12.66 -32.74
C TYR A 962 9.39 13.91 -33.59
N VAL A 963 10.66 14.17 -33.90
CA VAL A 963 11.08 15.34 -34.69
C VAL A 963 11.29 14.93 -36.15
N SER A 964 10.40 15.39 -37.02
CA SER A 964 10.54 15.23 -38.47
C SER A 964 11.73 16.04 -39.00
N GLY A 965 12.56 15.45 -39.88
CA GLY A 965 13.65 16.15 -40.56
C GLY A 965 15.04 16.01 -39.92
N GLY A 966 15.21 15.10 -38.95
CA GLY A 966 16.51 14.75 -38.39
C GLY A 966 17.36 13.87 -39.31
N THR A 967 17.72 14.39 -40.50
CA THR A 967 18.60 13.71 -41.45
C THR A 967 19.95 14.40 -41.56
N ALA A 968 21.04 13.66 -41.47
CA ALA A 968 22.38 14.15 -41.76
C ALA A 968 23.25 13.08 -42.40
N VAL A 969 24.37 13.51 -43.00
CA VAL A 969 25.39 12.59 -43.51
C VAL A 969 26.12 11.96 -42.32
N PRO A 970 26.47 10.66 -42.36
CA PRO A 970 27.22 10.02 -41.29
C PRO A 970 28.53 10.76 -41.03
N ASP A 971 28.88 10.89 -39.75
CA ASP A 971 30.11 11.52 -39.34
C ASP A 971 31.33 10.73 -39.83
N PRO A 972 32.39 11.37 -40.34
CA PRO A 972 33.56 10.66 -40.85
C PRO A 972 34.37 9.91 -39.78
N GLU A 973 34.30 10.34 -38.51
CA GLU A 973 35.05 9.71 -37.40
C GLU A 973 34.23 8.64 -36.72
N SER A 974 32.97 8.93 -36.35
CA SER A 974 32.12 7.96 -35.64
C SER A 974 31.36 7.01 -36.58
N GLY A 975 31.18 7.35 -37.86
CA GLY A 975 30.37 6.57 -38.79
C GLY A 975 28.87 6.58 -38.51
N ALA A 976 28.44 7.27 -37.44
CA ALA A 976 27.04 7.42 -37.04
C ALA A 976 26.44 8.74 -37.54
N VAL A 977 25.12 8.80 -37.67
CA VAL A 977 24.40 10.07 -37.88
C VAL A 977 24.08 10.64 -36.51
N GLU A 978 24.96 11.49 -35.98
CA GLU A 978 24.83 12.04 -34.63
C GLU A 978 24.60 13.55 -34.63
N SER A 979 23.86 14.03 -33.64
CA SER A 979 23.65 15.43 -33.32
C SER A 979 23.07 16.30 -34.45
N VAL A 980 21.96 15.83 -35.03
CA VAL A 980 21.19 16.52 -36.08
C VAL A 980 20.57 17.85 -35.62
N ASP A 981 20.52 18.82 -36.51
CA ASP A 981 20.06 20.19 -36.21
C ASP A 981 18.63 20.23 -35.67
N ALA A 982 17.73 19.46 -36.29
CA ALA A 982 16.32 19.40 -35.92
C ALA A 982 16.10 18.96 -34.46
N GLU A 983 16.86 17.96 -33.98
CA GLU A 983 16.79 17.48 -32.60
C GLU A 983 17.31 18.54 -31.63
N VAL A 984 18.47 19.15 -31.94
CA VAL A 984 19.06 20.21 -31.13
C VAL A 984 18.09 21.38 -30.95
N ASP A 985 17.47 21.85 -32.03
CA ASP A 985 16.52 22.97 -32.00
C ASP A 985 15.27 22.64 -31.17
N ARG A 986 14.79 21.39 -31.25
CA ARG A 986 13.65 20.94 -30.44
C ARG A 986 14.00 20.87 -28.95
N VAL A 987 15.15 20.31 -28.61
CA VAL A 987 15.63 20.24 -27.21
C VAL A 987 15.79 21.64 -26.63
N VAL A 988 16.40 22.57 -27.36
CA VAL A 988 16.49 23.98 -26.94
C VAL A 988 15.10 24.55 -26.67
N SER A 989 14.14 24.30 -27.57
CA SER A 989 12.76 24.77 -27.39
C SER A 989 12.12 24.23 -26.10
N LEU A 990 12.28 22.94 -25.80
CA LEU A 990 11.77 22.32 -24.58
C LEU A 990 12.44 22.89 -23.32
N VAL A 991 13.75 23.13 -23.35
CA VAL A 991 14.48 23.76 -22.23
C VAL A 991 13.97 25.17 -21.97
N LEU A 992 13.74 25.97 -23.02
CA LEU A 992 13.22 27.33 -22.89
C LEU A 992 11.76 27.34 -22.39
N GLU A 993 10.94 26.40 -22.86
CA GLU A 993 9.56 26.23 -22.41
C GLU A 993 9.52 25.90 -20.91
N HIS A 994 10.32 24.93 -20.47
CA HIS A 994 10.43 24.57 -19.06
C HIS A 994 10.90 25.74 -18.21
N ALA A 995 11.96 26.44 -18.63
CA ALA A 995 12.48 27.59 -17.90
C ALA A 995 11.45 28.73 -17.75
N ARG A 996 10.48 28.85 -18.68
CA ARG A 996 9.38 29.84 -18.60
C ARG A 996 8.20 29.38 -17.76
N THR A 997 7.80 28.12 -17.90
CA THR A 997 6.57 27.58 -17.32
C THR A 997 6.77 27.00 -15.93
N ARG A 998 7.97 26.47 -15.64
CA ARG A 998 8.32 25.74 -14.42
C ARG A 998 9.71 26.13 -13.87
N PRO A 999 10.01 27.43 -13.66
CA PRO A 999 11.34 27.91 -13.28
C PRO A 999 11.82 27.43 -11.90
N SER A 1000 10.92 26.98 -11.02
CA SER A 1000 11.24 26.43 -9.69
C SER A 1000 11.60 24.95 -9.71
N GLU A 1001 11.30 24.24 -10.80
CA GLU A 1001 11.49 22.80 -10.92
C GLU A 1001 12.77 22.48 -11.69
N SER A 1002 13.47 21.45 -11.26
CA SER A 1002 14.80 21.13 -11.76
C SER A 1002 14.72 20.36 -13.09
N LEU A 1003 15.62 20.68 -14.04
CA LEU A 1003 15.64 20.12 -15.39
C LEU A 1003 17.03 19.57 -15.74
N MET A 1004 17.06 18.45 -16.46
CA MET A 1004 18.26 17.89 -17.08
C MET A 1004 17.98 17.47 -18.51
N VAL A 1005 18.97 17.65 -19.38
CA VAL A 1005 18.99 17.00 -20.69
C VAL A 1005 19.96 15.82 -20.63
N LEU A 1006 19.48 14.65 -21.02
CA LEU A 1006 20.28 13.44 -21.15
C LEU A 1006 20.46 13.10 -22.61
N THR A 1007 21.63 12.56 -22.96
CA THR A 1007 21.87 12.03 -24.30
C THR A 1007 22.87 10.89 -24.31
N ALA A 1008 22.79 10.03 -25.32
CA ALA A 1008 23.74 8.94 -25.54
C ALA A 1008 25.01 9.41 -26.27
N SER A 1009 25.01 10.57 -26.93
CA SER A 1009 26.20 11.11 -27.63
C SER A 1009 26.86 12.27 -26.86
N ALA A 1010 28.14 12.12 -26.51
CA ALA A 1010 28.93 13.19 -25.90
C ALA A 1010 29.05 14.43 -26.82
N LYS A 1011 29.15 14.21 -28.13
CA LYS A 1011 29.16 15.29 -29.14
C LYS A 1011 27.84 16.03 -29.15
N HIS A 1012 26.72 15.30 -29.08
CA HIS A 1012 25.40 15.91 -28.99
C HIS A 1012 25.24 16.74 -27.71
N ALA A 1013 25.70 16.23 -26.55
CA ALA A 1013 25.67 16.96 -25.29
C ALA A 1013 26.37 18.33 -25.38
N ILE A 1014 27.57 18.35 -25.98
CA ILE A 1014 28.34 19.59 -26.19
C ILE A 1014 27.58 20.55 -27.11
N ARG A 1015 26.99 20.04 -28.21
CA ARG A 1015 26.27 20.87 -29.17
C ARG A 1015 25.00 21.46 -28.59
N VAL A 1016 24.17 20.66 -27.90
CA VAL A 1016 22.97 21.13 -27.19
C VAL A 1016 23.35 22.19 -26.16
N GLN A 1017 24.42 21.97 -25.39
CA GLN A 1017 24.89 22.95 -24.41
C GLN A 1017 25.27 24.29 -25.04
N GLN A 1018 25.94 24.29 -26.19
CA GLN A 1018 26.28 25.51 -26.92
C GLN A 1018 25.02 26.22 -27.47
N ALA A 1019 24.07 25.45 -27.99
CA ALA A 1019 22.81 25.97 -28.52
C ALA A 1019 21.95 26.59 -27.41
N VAL A 1020 21.79 25.92 -26.27
CA VAL A 1020 21.06 26.45 -25.10
C VAL A 1020 21.70 27.74 -24.60
N LEU A 1021 23.03 27.79 -24.44
CA LEU A 1021 23.72 29.00 -23.99
C LEU A 1021 23.56 30.17 -24.97
N THR A 1022 23.50 29.88 -26.27
CA THR A 1022 23.26 30.90 -27.30
C THR A 1022 21.82 31.40 -27.25
N ALA A 1023 20.85 30.50 -27.07
CA ALA A 1023 19.43 30.84 -27.05
C ALA A 1023 19.00 31.64 -25.81
N VAL A 1024 19.64 31.44 -24.66
CA VAL A 1024 19.35 32.23 -23.45
C VAL A 1024 20.08 33.57 -23.41
N SER A 1025 21.06 33.79 -24.30
CA SER A 1025 21.84 35.03 -24.34
C SER A 1025 20.94 36.25 -24.59
N GLY A 1026 20.92 37.18 -23.65
CA GLY A 1026 20.09 38.39 -23.71
C GLY A 1026 18.78 38.30 -22.91
N HIS A 1027 18.42 37.13 -22.37
CA HIS A 1027 17.27 36.94 -21.48
C HIS A 1027 17.74 36.64 -20.05
N LYS A 1028 17.67 37.63 -19.16
CA LYS A 1028 18.20 37.52 -17.78
C LYS A 1028 17.59 36.36 -17.00
N ASP A 1029 16.27 36.24 -17.00
CA ASP A 1029 15.54 35.22 -16.22
C ASP A 1029 15.87 33.78 -16.69
N LEU A 1030 16.03 33.59 -18.00
CA LEU A 1030 16.42 32.29 -18.58
C LEU A 1030 17.90 31.97 -18.34
N THR A 1031 18.75 33.00 -18.37
CA THR A 1031 20.18 32.86 -18.05
C THR A 1031 20.36 32.44 -16.60
N GLU A 1032 19.59 33.01 -15.67
CA GLU A 1032 19.61 32.65 -14.26
C GLU A 1032 19.15 31.21 -14.01
N PHE A 1033 18.17 30.70 -14.75
CA PHE A 1033 17.79 29.28 -14.67
C PHE A 1033 18.92 28.33 -15.11
N VAL A 1034 19.58 28.64 -16.22
CA VAL A 1034 20.61 27.76 -16.84
C VAL A 1034 21.96 27.84 -16.13
N VAL A 1035 22.36 29.02 -15.65
CA VAL A 1035 23.71 29.27 -15.11
C VAL A 1035 23.70 29.59 -13.61
N GLY A 1036 22.53 29.84 -13.01
CA GLY A 1036 22.40 30.22 -11.60
C GLY A 1036 22.84 29.14 -10.63
N ASP A 1037 23.29 29.59 -9.46
CA ASP A 1037 23.70 28.72 -8.36
C ASP A 1037 22.47 28.19 -7.63
N ARG A 1038 22.18 26.91 -7.80
CA ARG A 1038 21.00 26.22 -7.26
C ARG A 1038 21.43 24.89 -6.65
N SER A 1039 20.63 24.36 -5.73
CA SER A 1039 20.88 23.03 -5.13
C SER A 1039 20.95 21.93 -6.20
N GLU A 1040 20.07 22.02 -7.20
CA GLU A 1040 20.04 21.13 -8.37
C GLU A 1040 20.09 21.97 -9.65
N PRO A 1041 21.29 22.33 -10.14
CA PRO A 1041 21.43 23.19 -11.31
C PRO A 1041 20.99 22.47 -12.59
N PHE A 1042 20.57 23.24 -13.59
CA PHE A 1042 20.37 22.73 -14.94
C PHE A 1042 21.66 22.08 -15.44
N MET A 1043 21.57 20.88 -16.00
CA MET A 1043 22.72 20.22 -16.60
C MET A 1043 22.35 19.45 -17.86
N ILE A 1044 23.34 19.34 -18.74
CA ILE A 1044 23.30 18.48 -19.91
C ILE A 1044 24.37 17.41 -19.67
N ALA A 1045 24.00 16.14 -19.70
CA ALA A 1045 24.86 15.03 -19.31
C ALA A 1045 24.73 13.87 -20.29
N THR A 1046 25.82 13.09 -20.42
CA THR A 1046 25.73 11.76 -21.05
C THR A 1046 25.10 10.75 -20.10
N LEU A 1047 24.78 9.56 -20.60
CA LEU A 1047 24.21 8.48 -19.78
C LEU A 1047 25.13 8.11 -18.61
N GLU A 1048 26.44 8.02 -18.85
CA GLU A 1048 27.46 7.69 -17.86
C GLU A 1048 27.61 8.79 -16.80
N GLN A 1049 27.56 10.06 -17.22
CA GLN A 1049 27.65 11.22 -16.33
C GLN A 1049 26.42 11.38 -15.43
N SER A 1050 25.28 10.80 -15.83
CA SER A 1050 24.00 10.96 -15.13
C SER A 1050 23.77 10.00 -13.96
N VAL A 1051 24.61 8.97 -13.82
CA VAL A 1051 24.44 7.85 -12.86
C VAL A 1051 24.19 8.32 -11.42
N ALA A 1052 24.83 9.42 -11.00
CA ALA A 1052 24.73 9.98 -9.65
C ALA A 1052 23.86 11.25 -9.56
N GLN A 1053 23.12 11.59 -10.62
CA GLN A 1053 22.30 12.80 -10.70
C GLN A 1053 20.82 12.45 -10.90
N SER A 1054 19.92 13.32 -10.47
CA SER A 1054 18.48 13.21 -10.78
C SER A 1054 17.86 14.61 -10.83
N ARG A 1055 16.77 14.78 -11.57
CA ARG A 1055 16.01 16.03 -11.68
C ARG A 1055 14.52 15.75 -11.70
N ASP A 1056 13.71 16.78 -11.49
CA ASP A 1056 12.25 16.65 -11.56
C ASP A 1056 11.82 16.28 -12.98
N HIS A 1057 12.40 16.97 -13.97
CA HIS A 1057 12.12 16.76 -15.37
C HIS A 1057 13.39 16.39 -16.13
N VAL A 1058 13.26 15.45 -17.06
CA VAL A 1058 14.34 15.04 -17.96
C VAL A 1058 13.89 15.12 -19.41
N VAL A 1059 14.68 15.78 -20.23
CA VAL A 1059 14.60 15.66 -21.69
C VAL A 1059 15.64 14.62 -22.09
N PHE A 1060 15.20 13.44 -22.48
CA PHE A 1060 16.09 12.41 -23.01
C PHE A 1060 16.19 12.55 -24.52
N SER A 1061 17.23 13.25 -24.98
CA SER A 1061 17.54 13.43 -26.39
C SER A 1061 18.44 12.30 -26.86
N ILE A 1062 17.94 11.42 -27.73
CA ILE A 1062 18.70 10.25 -28.17
C ILE A 1062 20.02 10.67 -28.82
N GLY A 1063 19.99 11.76 -29.61
CA GLY A 1063 21.18 12.35 -30.25
C GLY A 1063 21.60 11.66 -31.54
N TYR A 1064 20.79 10.73 -32.06
CA TYR A 1064 21.02 9.98 -33.29
C TYR A 1064 19.87 10.17 -34.28
N GLY A 1065 20.22 10.31 -35.57
CA GLY A 1065 19.29 10.61 -36.64
C GLY A 1065 19.31 9.61 -37.80
N ARG A 1066 18.65 9.97 -38.89
CA ARG A 1066 18.56 9.15 -40.11
C ARG A 1066 19.56 9.62 -41.16
N THR A 1067 20.03 8.70 -41.99
CA THR A 1067 20.74 9.06 -43.22
C THR A 1067 19.80 9.80 -44.20
N PRO A 1068 20.32 10.50 -45.22
CA PRO A 1068 19.48 11.14 -46.25
C PRO A 1068 18.59 10.15 -47.01
N HIS A 1069 18.93 8.85 -46.98
CA HIS A 1069 18.12 7.76 -47.54
C HIS A 1069 17.08 7.20 -46.56
N GLY A 1070 16.88 7.84 -45.41
CA GLY A 1070 15.89 7.45 -44.41
C GLY A 1070 16.27 6.26 -43.53
N ARG A 1071 17.49 5.72 -43.63
CA ARG A 1071 17.95 4.59 -42.80
C ARG A 1071 18.57 5.06 -41.50
N VAL A 1072 18.28 4.34 -40.41
CA VAL A 1072 18.97 4.42 -39.11
C VAL A 1072 20.17 3.47 -39.14
N LEU A 1073 21.33 3.93 -38.67
CA LEU A 1073 22.54 3.10 -38.61
C LEU A 1073 22.56 2.28 -37.32
N SER A 1074 23.32 1.18 -37.30
CA SER A 1074 23.40 0.27 -36.16
C SER A 1074 24.18 0.81 -34.97
N ASP A 1075 24.98 1.87 -35.18
CA ASP A 1075 25.79 2.48 -34.13
C ASP A 1075 25.01 3.57 -33.38
N PHE A 1076 24.68 3.27 -32.13
CA PHE A 1076 24.04 4.15 -31.16
C PHE A 1076 24.98 4.55 -30.02
N GLY A 1077 26.29 4.50 -30.29
CA GLY A 1077 27.34 4.74 -29.30
C GLY A 1077 27.16 3.83 -28.09
N PRO A 1078 27.21 4.35 -26.84
CA PRO A 1078 27.14 3.53 -25.63
C PRO A 1078 25.88 2.66 -25.49
N LEU A 1079 24.77 3.02 -26.16
CA LEU A 1079 23.54 2.22 -26.13
C LEU A 1079 23.63 0.96 -27.00
N GLY A 1080 24.43 1.00 -28.07
CA GLY A 1080 24.65 -0.12 -28.98
C GLY A 1080 25.71 -1.11 -28.50
N GLN A 1081 26.38 -0.82 -27.37
CA GLN A 1081 27.44 -1.63 -26.79
C GLN A 1081 26.90 -2.54 -25.66
N PRO A 1082 27.65 -3.58 -25.25
CA PRO A 1082 27.33 -4.35 -24.04
C PRO A 1082 27.14 -3.44 -22.83
N GLY A 1083 26.05 -3.66 -22.08
CA GLY A 1083 25.67 -2.77 -20.97
C GLY A 1083 24.79 -1.59 -21.33
N GLY A 1084 24.50 -1.37 -22.61
CA GLY A 1084 23.58 -0.31 -23.07
C GLY A 1084 22.20 -0.36 -22.40
N GLU A 1085 21.66 -1.56 -22.10
CA GLU A 1085 20.40 -1.70 -21.37
C GLU A 1085 20.45 -1.09 -19.96
N ARG A 1086 21.62 -1.18 -19.30
CA ARG A 1086 21.83 -0.61 -17.97
C ARG A 1086 21.95 0.90 -18.04
N LEU A 1087 22.67 1.44 -19.03
CA LEU A 1087 22.73 2.88 -19.26
C LEU A 1087 21.35 3.45 -19.59
N LEU A 1088 20.53 2.69 -20.32
CA LEU A 1088 19.13 3.03 -20.55
C LEU A 1088 18.32 2.99 -19.26
N ALA A 1089 18.47 1.96 -18.41
CA ALA A 1089 17.83 1.91 -17.10
C ALA A 1089 18.24 3.08 -16.20
N VAL A 1090 19.53 3.48 -16.25
CA VAL A 1090 20.02 4.70 -15.58
C VAL A 1090 19.27 5.91 -16.12
N ALA A 1091 19.22 6.11 -17.45
CA ALA A 1091 18.53 7.22 -18.09
C ALA A 1091 17.07 7.33 -17.62
N MET A 1092 16.32 6.25 -17.75
CA MET A 1092 14.89 6.16 -17.43
C MET A 1092 14.61 6.39 -15.94
N THR A 1093 15.59 6.15 -15.06
CA THR A 1093 15.45 6.41 -13.60
C THR A 1093 15.89 7.81 -13.18
N ARG A 1094 16.43 8.67 -14.06
CA ARG A 1094 16.92 10.01 -13.67
C ARG A 1094 15.80 11.03 -13.42
N ALA A 1095 14.64 10.86 -14.06
CA ALA A 1095 13.51 11.77 -13.93
C ALA A 1095 12.66 11.42 -12.72
N ARG A 1096 12.43 12.37 -11.80
CA ARG A 1096 11.56 12.15 -10.64
C ARG A 1096 10.07 12.28 -10.98
N ARG A 1097 9.70 13.18 -11.89
CA ARG A 1097 8.30 13.48 -12.22
C ARG A 1097 7.94 13.16 -13.65
N SER A 1098 8.68 13.67 -14.64
CA SER A 1098 8.39 13.36 -16.04
C SER A 1098 9.61 13.34 -16.95
N MET A 1099 9.47 12.57 -18.03
CA MET A 1099 10.48 12.44 -19.07
C MET A 1099 9.86 12.71 -20.45
N VAL A 1100 10.55 13.51 -21.26
CA VAL A 1100 10.26 13.65 -22.69
C VAL A 1100 11.40 13.00 -23.46
N ILE A 1101 11.10 11.93 -24.21
CA ILE A 1101 12.06 11.31 -25.11
C ILE A 1101 11.98 12.01 -26.45
N VAL A 1102 13.07 12.64 -26.89
CA VAL A 1102 13.18 13.30 -28.19
C VAL A 1102 13.90 12.37 -29.15
N THR A 1103 13.29 12.07 -30.29
CA THR A 1103 13.83 11.15 -31.30
C THR A 1103 13.61 11.69 -32.72
N CYS A 1104 14.55 11.39 -33.62
CA CYS A 1104 14.44 11.68 -35.05
C CYS A 1104 14.08 10.45 -35.89
N PHE A 1105 13.80 9.32 -35.25
CA PHE A 1105 13.36 8.09 -35.89
C PHE A 1105 12.20 7.45 -35.11
N GLN A 1106 11.47 6.56 -35.77
CA GLN A 1106 10.37 5.80 -35.21
C GLN A 1106 10.84 4.41 -34.76
N PRO A 1107 10.13 3.74 -33.84
CA PRO A 1107 10.51 2.41 -33.38
C PRO A 1107 10.73 1.41 -34.52
N GLY A 1108 9.87 1.46 -35.55
CA GLY A 1108 9.95 0.60 -36.73
C GLY A 1108 11.17 0.84 -37.64
N ASP A 1109 11.93 1.92 -37.44
CA ASP A 1109 13.19 2.15 -38.17
C ASP A 1109 14.38 1.42 -37.53
N ILE A 1110 14.23 0.93 -36.29
CA ILE A 1110 15.24 0.12 -35.59
C ILE A 1110 15.11 -1.32 -36.06
N ASP A 1111 16.12 -1.81 -36.75
CA ASP A 1111 16.20 -3.22 -37.17
C ASP A 1111 16.77 -4.08 -36.02
N SER A 1112 15.87 -4.68 -35.24
CA SER A 1112 16.21 -5.54 -34.10
C SER A 1112 16.96 -6.83 -34.48
N SER A 1113 17.03 -7.19 -35.77
CA SER A 1113 17.83 -8.32 -36.24
C SER A 1113 19.32 -7.97 -36.39
N ARG A 1114 19.65 -6.67 -36.47
CA ARG A 1114 21.01 -6.15 -36.71
C ARG A 1114 21.56 -5.31 -35.57
N MET A 1115 20.71 -4.92 -34.62
CA MET A 1115 21.04 -4.08 -33.47
C MET A 1115 20.88 -4.89 -32.18
N GLY A 1116 21.82 -4.76 -31.25
CA GLY A 1116 21.84 -5.52 -29.99
C GLY A 1116 21.72 -4.62 -28.75
N HIS A 1117 21.76 -5.26 -27.58
CA HIS A 1117 21.87 -4.63 -26.25
C HIS A 1117 20.81 -3.53 -26.01
N GLY A 1118 21.25 -2.33 -25.60
CA GLY A 1118 20.36 -1.23 -25.19
C GLY A 1118 19.48 -0.69 -26.30
N THR A 1119 19.87 -0.83 -27.57
CA THR A 1119 19.10 -0.35 -28.72
C THR A 1119 17.79 -1.13 -28.92
N VAL A 1120 17.79 -2.44 -28.61
CA VAL A 1120 16.56 -3.26 -28.65
C VAL A 1120 15.61 -2.81 -27.55
N ALA A 1121 16.13 -2.65 -26.33
CA ALA A 1121 15.35 -2.14 -25.20
C ALA A 1121 14.79 -0.73 -25.45
N LEU A 1122 15.54 0.14 -26.14
CA LEU A 1122 15.07 1.44 -26.57
C LEU A 1122 13.91 1.33 -27.55
N SER A 1123 13.99 0.46 -28.57
CA SER A 1123 12.90 0.24 -29.53
C SER A 1123 11.60 -0.22 -28.86
N GLU A 1124 11.71 -1.14 -27.91
CA GLU A 1124 10.57 -1.61 -27.12
C GLU A 1124 9.96 -0.49 -26.29
N ILE A 1125 10.79 0.33 -25.61
CA ILE A 1125 10.34 1.52 -24.87
C ILE A 1125 9.58 2.48 -25.78
N LEU A 1126 10.13 2.82 -26.95
CA LEU A 1126 9.50 3.74 -27.89
C LEU A 1126 8.15 3.20 -28.39
N THR A 1127 8.09 1.89 -28.66
CA THR A 1127 6.85 1.20 -29.09
C THR A 1127 5.79 1.23 -27.99
N GLU A 1128 6.18 0.94 -26.76
CA GLU A 1128 5.27 0.90 -25.62
C GLU A 1128 4.74 2.29 -25.26
N VAL A 1129 5.60 3.31 -25.24
CA VAL A 1129 5.18 4.70 -25.00
C VAL A 1129 4.18 5.14 -26.07
N GLN A 1130 4.37 4.74 -27.33
CA GLN A 1130 3.43 5.02 -28.41
C GLN A 1130 2.09 4.29 -28.20
N ALA A 1131 2.11 3.02 -27.80
CA ALA A 1131 0.92 2.20 -27.56
C ALA A 1131 0.08 2.66 -26.35
N ARG A 1132 0.72 3.10 -25.25
CA ARG A 1132 0.07 3.59 -24.02
C ARG A 1132 -0.86 4.79 -24.21
N THR A 1133 -0.76 5.49 -25.34
CA THR A 1133 -1.69 6.57 -25.71
C THR A 1133 -3.12 6.06 -25.96
N SER A 1134 -3.34 4.73 -26.00
CA SER A 1134 -4.66 4.09 -26.08
C SER A 1134 -4.94 3.34 -24.77
N ALA A 1135 -5.80 3.89 -23.91
CA ALA A 1135 -6.05 3.32 -22.58
C ALA A 1135 -6.81 1.97 -22.66
N GLU A 1136 -6.28 0.94 -22.00
CA GLU A 1136 -7.00 -0.31 -21.71
C GLU A 1136 -7.84 -0.16 -20.44
N HIS A 1137 -9.08 -0.63 -20.52
CA HIS A 1137 -10.01 -0.71 -19.39
C HIS A 1137 -9.76 -2.03 -18.64
N VAL A 1138 -9.37 -1.96 -17.37
CA VAL A 1138 -9.20 -3.15 -16.51
C VAL A 1138 -10.59 -3.62 -16.05
N PRO A 1139 -10.89 -4.94 -16.08
CA PRO A 1139 -12.18 -5.48 -15.64
C PRO A 1139 -12.51 -5.19 -14.17
N ASP A 1140 -13.81 -5.04 -13.87
CA ASP A 1140 -14.37 -4.54 -12.62
C ASP A 1140 -14.63 -5.65 -11.58
N ASP A 1141 -13.65 -5.90 -10.70
CA ASP A 1141 -13.77 -6.73 -9.48
C ASP A 1141 -13.98 -5.86 -8.21
N SER A 1142 -14.57 -4.68 -8.36
CA SER A 1142 -14.60 -3.67 -7.31
C SER A 1142 -15.65 -3.93 -6.23
N GLU A 1143 -15.39 -3.41 -5.03
CA GLU A 1143 -16.28 -3.57 -3.87
C GLU A 1143 -17.71 -3.06 -4.17
N PRO A 1144 -18.77 -3.86 -3.90
CA PRO A 1144 -20.16 -3.46 -4.16
C PRO A 1144 -20.55 -2.09 -3.58
N MET A 1145 -20.05 -1.75 -2.39
CA MET A 1145 -20.31 -0.46 -1.75
C MET A 1145 -19.68 0.71 -2.53
N LEU A 1146 -18.49 0.50 -3.10
CA LEU A 1146 -17.84 1.49 -3.95
C LEU A 1146 -18.52 1.60 -5.32
N VAL A 1147 -19.03 0.49 -5.86
CA VAL A 1147 -19.83 0.49 -7.10
C VAL A 1147 -21.10 1.33 -6.93
N ASP A 1148 -21.81 1.21 -5.80
CA ASP A 1148 -22.97 2.06 -5.51
C ASP A 1148 -22.59 3.55 -5.44
N LEU A 1149 -21.50 3.87 -4.71
CA LEU A 1149 -21.00 5.24 -4.60
C LEU A 1149 -20.58 5.82 -5.97
N ALA A 1150 -19.90 5.02 -6.80
CA ALA A 1150 -19.49 5.40 -8.14
C ALA A 1150 -20.69 5.80 -9.00
N ARG A 1151 -21.75 4.97 -9.03
CA ARG A 1151 -22.99 5.28 -9.76
C ARG A 1151 -23.62 6.60 -9.30
N ARG A 1152 -23.65 6.86 -7.99
CA ARG A 1152 -24.19 8.12 -7.44
C ARG A 1152 -23.35 9.34 -7.85
N LEU A 1153 -22.03 9.21 -7.88
CA LEU A 1153 -21.11 10.26 -8.34
C LEU A 1153 -21.25 10.50 -9.86
N GLU A 1154 -21.40 9.44 -10.66
CA GLU A 1154 -21.61 9.53 -12.10
C GLU A 1154 -22.91 10.27 -12.44
N VAL A 1155 -24.00 10.02 -11.70
CA VAL A 1155 -25.26 10.77 -11.88
C VAL A 1155 -25.08 12.26 -11.59
N LYS A 1156 -24.17 12.63 -10.68
CA LYS A 1156 -23.78 14.03 -10.42
C LYS A 1156 -22.82 14.61 -11.47
N GLY A 1157 -22.53 13.88 -12.56
CA GLY A 1157 -21.64 14.32 -13.64
C GLY A 1157 -20.15 14.24 -13.30
N ILE A 1158 -19.78 13.49 -12.25
CA ILE A 1158 -18.40 13.35 -11.81
C ILE A 1158 -17.78 12.12 -12.51
N PRO A 1159 -16.69 12.28 -13.27
CA PRO A 1159 -15.95 11.15 -13.81
C PRO A 1159 -15.29 10.37 -12.67
N VAL A 1160 -15.55 9.07 -12.63
CA VAL A 1160 -15.01 8.15 -11.64
C VAL A 1160 -14.29 6.99 -12.31
N ALA A 1161 -13.39 6.35 -11.56
CA ALA A 1161 -12.87 5.03 -11.91
C ALA A 1161 -12.81 4.16 -10.66
N LEU A 1162 -13.38 2.97 -10.78
CA LEU A 1162 -13.26 1.92 -9.78
C LEU A 1162 -11.97 1.13 -9.98
N GLY A 1163 -11.35 0.70 -8.88
CA GLY A 1163 -10.14 -0.11 -8.92
C GLY A 1163 -9.02 0.54 -9.72
N HIS A 1164 -8.84 1.86 -9.65
CA HIS A 1164 -7.91 2.60 -10.52
C HIS A 1164 -6.50 1.99 -10.43
N ARG A 1165 -6.04 1.46 -11.58
CA ARG A 1165 -4.77 0.74 -11.75
C ARG A 1165 -4.61 -0.49 -10.83
N GLY A 1166 -5.71 -1.05 -10.32
CA GLY A 1166 -5.72 -2.14 -9.34
C GLY A 1166 -5.16 -1.76 -7.96
N LYS A 1167 -5.00 -0.46 -7.66
CA LYS A 1167 -4.32 0.03 -6.45
C LYS A 1167 -5.18 0.93 -5.57
N LEU A 1168 -6.09 1.70 -6.16
CA LEU A 1168 -7.01 2.59 -5.44
C LEU A 1168 -8.44 2.08 -5.59
N GLY A 1169 -9.21 2.12 -4.50
CA GLY A 1169 -10.57 1.58 -4.47
C GLY A 1169 -11.52 2.33 -5.40
N LEU A 1170 -11.72 3.62 -5.15
CA LEU A 1170 -12.52 4.50 -6.00
C LEU A 1170 -11.78 5.84 -6.15
N VAL A 1171 -11.71 6.35 -7.37
CA VAL A 1171 -11.17 7.68 -7.67
C VAL A 1171 -12.21 8.52 -8.41
N ALA A 1172 -12.16 9.83 -8.19
CA ALA A 1172 -13.03 10.80 -8.81
C ALA A 1172 -12.26 12.09 -9.12
N ALA A 1173 -12.65 12.83 -10.15
CA ALA A 1173 -12.02 14.12 -10.45
C ALA A 1173 -13.00 15.14 -11.01
N HIS A 1174 -12.73 16.42 -10.75
CA HIS A 1174 -13.46 17.55 -11.30
C HIS A 1174 -12.56 18.78 -11.29
N ASP A 1175 -12.54 19.58 -12.36
CA ASP A 1175 -11.77 20.84 -12.47
C ASP A 1175 -10.30 20.75 -12.00
N GLY A 1176 -9.63 19.63 -12.31
CA GLY A 1176 -8.22 19.39 -11.94
C GLY A 1176 -8.00 18.97 -10.48
N VAL A 1177 -9.05 18.85 -9.68
CA VAL A 1177 -9.02 18.25 -8.35
C VAL A 1177 -9.28 16.75 -8.47
N CYS A 1178 -8.40 15.93 -7.92
CA CYS A 1178 -8.57 14.48 -7.86
C CYS A 1178 -8.76 14.03 -6.41
N VAL A 1179 -9.69 13.09 -6.22
CA VAL A 1179 -10.03 12.48 -4.94
C VAL A 1179 -9.85 10.97 -5.05
N THR A 1180 -9.28 10.37 -4.00
CA THR A 1180 -9.27 8.92 -3.80
C THR A 1180 -10.03 8.57 -2.52
N ILE A 1181 -10.85 7.53 -2.61
CA ILE A 1181 -11.76 7.06 -1.55
C ILE A 1181 -11.33 5.66 -1.15
N GLU A 1182 -11.07 5.47 0.15
CA GLU A 1182 -10.70 4.17 0.72
C GLU A 1182 -11.59 3.79 1.90
N THR A 1183 -12.00 2.52 1.91
CA THR A 1183 -12.93 1.87 2.85
C THR A 1183 -12.21 0.98 3.87
N ASP A 1184 -12.94 0.49 4.89
CA ASP A 1184 -12.36 -0.42 5.90
C ASP A 1184 -11.84 -1.72 5.28
N THR A 1185 -12.51 -2.22 4.23
CA THR A 1185 -12.13 -3.40 3.46
C THR A 1185 -10.69 -3.31 2.97
N THR A 1186 -10.33 -2.20 2.32
CA THR A 1186 -9.00 -2.00 1.73
C THR A 1186 -7.92 -1.80 2.79
N LEU A 1187 -8.26 -1.14 3.90
CA LEU A 1187 -7.30 -0.74 4.93
C LEU A 1187 -7.13 -1.76 6.07
N SER A 1188 -8.06 -2.70 6.23
CA SER A 1188 -8.11 -3.67 7.35
C SER A 1188 -6.84 -4.50 7.55
N ARG A 1189 -6.05 -4.71 6.50
CA ARG A 1189 -4.81 -5.51 6.52
C ARG A 1189 -3.53 -4.71 6.78
N THR A 1190 -3.64 -3.39 6.93
CA THR A 1190 -2.51 -2.48 7.16
C THR A 1190 -2.52 -1.95 8.59
N SER A 1191 -1.36 -1.53 9.08
CA SER A 1191 -1.27 -0.96 10.43
C SER A 1191 -2.07 0.34 10.56
N LEU A 1192 -2.40 0.75 11.79
CA LEU A 1192 -3.04 2.05 12.01
C LEU A 1192 -2.20 3.20 11.48
N ARG A 1193 -0.87 3.18 11.71
CA ARG A 1193 0.06 4.20 11.21
C ARG A 1193 0.06 4.25 9.68
N GLU A 1194 0.10 3.10 9.01
CA GLU A 1194 0.09 3.02 7.55
C GLU A 1194 -1.23 3.56 6.98
N SER A 1195 -2.37 3.04 7.44
CA SER A 1195 -3.70 3.41 6.93
C SER A 1195 -4.14 4.84 7.27
N LEU A 1196 -3.82 5.35 8.47
CA LEU A 1196 -4.33 6.65 8.94
C LEU A 1196 -3.35 7.80 8.70
N ARG A 1197 -2.06 7.52 8.55
CA ARG A 1197 -1.02 8.56 8.39
C ARG A 1197 -0.17 8.38 7.14
N SER A 1198 0.64 7.32 7.05
CA SER A 1198 1.66 7.19 6.01
C SER A 1198 1.08 7.09 4.59
N ARG A 1199 0.07 6.22 4.36
CA ARG A 1199 -0.58 6.06 3.07
C ARG A 1199 -1.35 7.32 2.63
N PRO A 1200 -2.18 7.95 3.47
CA PRO A 1200 -2.80 9.24 3.14
C PRO A 1200 -1.78 10.34 2.79
N GLU A 1201 -0.67 10.44 3.52
CA GLU A 1201 0.39 11.41 3.21
C GLU A 1201 1.03 11.16 1.84
N VAL A 1202 1.32 9.89 1.51
CA VAL A 1202 1.87 9.52 0.20
C VAL A 1202 0.88 9.86 -0.91
N LEU A 1203 -0.40 9.54 -0.75
CA LEU A 1203 -1.45 9.87 -1.72
C LEU A 1203 -1.59 11.38 -1.92
N ARG A 1204 -1.53 12.18 -0.84
CA ARG A 1204 -1.51 13.66 -0.94
C ARG A 1204 -0.28 14.19 -1.68
N ARG A 1205 0.91 13.63 -1.44
CA ARG A 1205 2.13 13.97 -2.20
C ARG A 1205 2.02 13.57 -3.67
N LEU A 1206 1.22 12.55 -3.98
CA LEU A 1206 0.82 12.14 -5.32
C LEU A 1206 -0.39 12.92 -5.86
N GLY A 1207 -0.75 14.07 -5.27
CA GLY A 1207 -1.79 14.96 -5.79
C GLY A 1207 -3.22 14.51 -5.54
N TRP A 1208 -3.44 13.42 -4.79
CA TRP A 1208 -4.78 12.97 -4.42
C TRP A 1208 -5.28 13.67 -3.16
N HIS A 1209 -6.52 14.15 -3.19
CA HIS A 1209 -7.28 14.39 -1.98
C HIS A 1209 -7.75 13.05 -1.41
N TYR A 1210 -7.36 12.77 -0.18
CA TYR A 1210 -7.67 11.50 0.47
C TYR A 1210 -8.95 11.62 1.30
N ILE A 1211 -9.95 10.80 1.00
CA ILE A 1211 -11.19 10.69 1.80
C ILE A 1211 -11.29 9.28 2.38
N ARG A 1212 -11.28 9.22 3.71
CA ARG A 1212 -11.58 8.00 4.47
C ARG A 1212 -13.09 7.83 4.57
N VAL A 1213 -13.60 6.67 4.19
CA VAL A 1213 -15.04 6.35 4.29
C VAL A 1213 -15.25 5.06 5.07
N HIS A 1214 -15.92 5.15 6.21
CA HIS A 1214 -16.21 3.96 7.02
C HIS A 1214 -17.30 3.11 6.37
N ALA A 1215 -17.17 1.79 6.41
CA ALA A 1215 -18.13 0.86 5.81
C ALA A 1215 -19.56 1.10 6.34
N PHE A 1216 -19.73 1.27 7.64
CA PHE A 1216 -21.04 1.60 8.22
C PHE A 1216 -21.61 2.92 7.71
N GLN A 1217 -20.77 3.96 7.54
CA GLN A 1217 -21.21 5.24 7.00
C GLN A 1217 -21.70 5.08 5.56
N LEU A 1218 -20.91 4.42 4.72
CA LEU A 1218 -21.24 4.19 3.32
C LEU A 1218 -22.48 3.31 3.14
N PHE A 1219 -22.69 2.34 4.03
CA PHE A 1219 -23.87 1.48 4.00
C PHE A 1219 -25.14 2.19 4.49
N THR A 1220 -25.03 3.04 5.51
CA THR A 1220 -26.21 3.69 6.14
C THR A 1220 -26.68 4.90 5.34
N ASP A 1221 -25.76 5.72 4.84
CA ASP A 1221 -26.07 6.96 4.12
C ASP A 1221 -25.05 7.22 2.98
N PRO A 1222 -25.15 6.47 1.87
CA PRO A 1222 -24.26 6.65 0.72
C PRO A 1222 -24.44 8.00 0.01
N ASP A 1223 -25.63 8.61 0.11
CA ASP A 1223 -25.91 9.92 -0.48
C ASP A 1223 -25.13 11.03 0.22
N ALA A 1224 -25.13 11.05 1.56
CA ALA A 1224 -24.32 12.00 2.32
C ALA A 1224 -22.81 11.82 2.04
N VAL A 1225 -22.34 10.59 1.79
CA VAL A 1225 -20.95 10.35 1.38
C VAL A 1225 -20.69 10.93 -0.02
N ALA A 1226 -21.60 10.72 -0.98
CA ALA A 1226 -21.48 11.27 -2.33
C ALA A 1226 -21.48 12.81 -2.34
N GLU A 1227 -22.31 13.44 -1.51
CA GLU A 1227 -22.32 14.90 -1.30
C GLU A 1227 -21.00 15.40 -0.74
N ARG A 1228 -20.46 14.76 0.30
CA ARG A 1228 -19.14 15.11 0.86
C ARG A 1228 -18.02 15.00 -0.18
N VAL A 1229 -18.07 14.00 -1.06
CA VAL A 1229 -17.09 13.86 -2.16
C VAL A 1229 -17.25 15.00 -3.18
N ALA A 1230 -18.49 15.34 -3.56
CA ALA A 1230 -18.79 16.43 -4.47
C ALA A 1230 -18.34 17.80 -3.93
N GLU A 1231 -18.53 18.05 -2.63
CA GLU A 1231 -18.03 19.25 -1.95
C GLU A 1231 -16.50 19.38 -2.04
N VAL A 1232 -15.76 18.29 -1.79
CA VAL A 1232 -14.28 18.28 -1.90
C VAL A 1232 -13.83 18.53 -3.34
N LEU A 1233 -14.62 18.09 -4.32
CA LEU A 1233 -14.41 18.34 -5.74
C LEU A 1233 -14.85 19.74 -6.20
N GLY A 1234 -15.37 20.58 -5.30
CA GLY A 1234 -15.79 21.96 -5.60
C GLY A 1234 -17.13 22.07 -6.32
N ILE A 1235 -17.91 20.98 -6.39
CA ILE A 1235 -19.25 20.97 -6.99
C ILE A 1235 -20.25 21.39 -5.91
N GLY A 1236 -20.63 22.66 -5.91
CA GLY A 1236 -21.70 23.18 -5.04
C GLY A 1236 -23.09 22.77 -5.52
N ASP A 1237 -24.08 22.81 -4.63
CA ASP A 1237 -25.50 22.46 -4.83
C ASP A 1237 -26.18 23.26 -5.96
N SER A 1238 -25.88 22.92 -7.21
CA SER A 1238 -26.66 23.32 -8.36
C SER A 1238 -26.83 22.13 -9.28
N HIS A 1239 -28.08 21.65 -9.37
CA HIS A 1239 -28.58 20.53 -10.16
C HIS A 1239 -28.58 19.16 -9.49
N THR A 1240 -29.30 19.03 -8.38
CA THR A 1240 -29.94 17.77 -7.98
C THR A 1240 -31.01 17.41 -9.02
N HIS A 1241 -30.65 16.59 -10.00
CA HIS A 1241 -31.64 15.66 -10.55
C HIS A 1241 -31.82 14.56 -9.50
N GLU A 1242 -33.02 14.45 -8.94
CA GLU A 1242 -33.38 13.34 -8.06
C GLU A 1242 -33.08 12.01 -8.78
N VAL A 1243 -32.08 11.29 -8.26
CA VAL A 1243 -31.97 9.84 -8.47
C VAL A 1243 -33.23 9.23 -7.85
N PRO A 1244 -33.87 8.21 -8.46
CA PRO A 1244 -35.00 7.54 -7.82
C PRO A 1244 -34.52 6.98 -6.48
N ALA A 1245 -35.05 7.51 -5.38
CA ALA A 1245 -34.71 7.06 -4.04
C ALA A 1245 -35.05 5.56 -3.92
N LEU A 1246 -34.04 4.71 -3.72
CA LEU A 1246 -34.25 3.41 -3.09
C LEU A 1246 -34.56 3.69 -1.61
N SER A 1247 -35.85 3.87 -1.31
CA SER A 1247 -36.33 4.07 0.05
C SER A 1247 -36.10 2.82 0.90
N ALA A 1248 -34.93 2.73 1.52
CA ALA A 1248 -34.68 1.86 2.65
C ALA A 1248 -34.51 2.71 3.92
N SER A 1249 -35.56 2.70 4.74
CA SER A 1249 -35.45 2.76 6.20
C SER A 1249 -35.00 4.08 6.88
N GLN A 1250 -35.80 5.15 6.71
CA GLN A 1250 -35.94 6.15 7.76
C GLN A 1250 -36.70 5.55 8.97
N HIS A 1251 -36.08 4.71 9.79
CA HIS A 1251 -36.53 4.39 11.16
C HIS A 1251 -35.45 3.62 11.94
N VAL A 1252 -34.23 4.17 12.04
CA VAL A 1252 -33.25 3.75 13.05
C VAL A 1252 -32.64 4.99 13.70
N ASN A 1253 -33.46 5.74 14.46
CA ASN A 1253 -32.99 6.58 15.57
C ASN A 1253 -34.18 7.24 16.29
N ARG A 1254 -34.70 6.54 17.31
CA ARG A 1254 -35.31 7.10 18.52
C ARG A 1254 -35.71 5.96 19.46
N ARG A 1255 -34.71 5.34 20.07
CA ARG A 1255 -34.74 4.91 21.48
C ARG A 1255 -33.33 4.63 21.97
#